data_AF-A0A6P6V9J8-F1
#
_entry.id   AF-A0A6P6V9J8-F1
#
_cell.length_a   1.000
_cell.length_b   1.000
_cell.length_c   1.000
_cell.angle_alpha   90.00
_cell.angle_beta   90.00
_cell.angle_gamma   90.00
#
_symmetry.space_group_name_H-M   'P 1'
#
loop_
_entity.id
_entity.type
_entity.pdbx_description
1 polymer ?
#
loop_
_entity_poly.entity_id
_entity_poly.type
_entity_poly.pdbx_seq_one_letter_code
_entity_poly.pdbx_strand_id
1 'polypeptide(L)'
;MGVEDGRKHPLVFAYYVTGHGFGHATRVVEVVRHLINAGHDVHVVTGAPDFVFTTEIQSPRLFLRKVLLDCGAVQADALTVDRLASLEKYSETAVVPRDSILETEVEWLNSIKADLVVSDVVPVACRAAANAGIRSVCVTNFSWDFIYAEYVMAAGIHHRSIVWQIAEDYSHCEFLIRLPGYCPMPAYRDVIDVPLVVRRLHKSRKQVREELGVGEDVKVVILNFGGQPAGWKLKEEYLPSGWLCLVCGASNSQDLPPNFIKLAKDVYTPDLIAASDCMLGKIGYGTVSEALAYKLPFVFVRRDYFNEEPFLRNMLEQYQGGVEMIRRDLLTGHWRPYLERALTLRPCYEGGSNGGEVAARILQDTASGKSYISNKLSGSRRLRDAIVLGYQLQRMPGRDLWIPDWYANAETELGLRTGSPTAEMRDDSFLMDSYQEDFEVLHGDLLGLPDTVSFLKSLAKLDAAYDTVKNTGKREIRERIAATALFDWEEDIFVTRAPGRLDVMGGIADYSGSLVLQMPIREACHVAIQKIHPGKERLWKHAQARKLAKGDGPTPVLQIVSFGSELSNRGPTFDMDLSDFWDGEQPMSYEKARNYFAQDPSQRWAAFVAGTILVLMKELGIRFENSISMLVSSAVPEGKGVSSSAAIEVASMSAIAAVHGLKIPPRELALLCQKVENHVVGAPCGVMDQMTSACGESTKLLAMVCQPAEVLGLVDIPSHIRFWGIDSGIRHSVGGTDYGSVRVGAFMGRRIIKYIASTLLSQSLSANGMTPEDVEEDGVELLESEALLDYLCNLSPHRATSIHQTSTGIR
;
A
#
# COMPACT_ATOMS: atom_id res chain seq x y z
N MET A 1 -19.56 -32.64 59.32
CA MET A 1 -18.71 -32.51 58.11
C MET A 1 -19.22 -31.30 57.36
N GLY A 2 -18.48 -30.19 57.45
CA GLY A 2 -18.86 -28.93 56.82
C GLY A 2 -18.68 -29.02 55.30
N VAL A 3 -19.64 -28.48 54.57
CA VAL A 3 -19.53 -28.21 53.14
C VAL A 3 -18.56 -27.04 53.01
N GLU A 4 -17.32 -27.32 52.61
CA GLU A 4 -16.37 -26.29 52.20
C GLU A 4 -16.90 -25.62 50.93
N ASP A 5 -17.25 -24.35 51.08
CA ASP A 5 -17.52 -23.41 50.01
C ASP A 5 -16.25 -23.27 49.16
N GLY A 6 -16.25 -23.88 47.97
CA GLY A 6 -15.12 -23.96 47.06
C GLY A 6 -14.75 -22.60 46.47
N ARG A 7 -14.00 -21.79 47.23
CA ARG A 7 -13.37 -20.58 46.71
C ARG A 7 -12.31 -20.97 45.67
N LYS A 8 -12.64 -20.81 44.38
CA LYS A 8 -11.66 -20.92 43.29
C LYS A 8 -10.47 -20.01 43.59
N HIS A 9 -9.26 -20.56 43.59
CA HIS A 9 -8.05 -19.76 43.75
C HIS A 9 -7.93 -18.73 42.61
N PRO A 10 -7.48 -17.49 42.92
CA PRO A 10 -7.25 -16.48 41.90
C PRO A 10 -6.09 -16.92 41.00
N LEU A 11 -6.37 -17.06 39.71
CA LEU A 11 -5.37 -17.31 38.67
C LEU A 11 -4.54 -16.04 38.41
N VAL A 12 -3.30 -16.22 37.97
CA VAL A 12 -2.34 -15.17 37.61
C VAL A 12 -2.12 -15.16 36.11
N PHE A 13 -2.49 -14.06 35.46
CA PHE A 13 -2.30 -13.86 34.01
C PHE A 13 -1.13 -12.91 33.74
N ALA A 14 -0.22 -13.29 32.85
CA ALA A 14 0.78 -12.40 32.29
C ALA A 14 0.32 -11.93 30.90
N TYR A 15 -0.15 -10.69 30.79
CA TYR A 15 -0.74 -10.13 29.58
C TYR A 15 0.24 -9.17 28.90
N TYR A 16 0.86 -9.63 27.81
CA TYR A 16 1.80 -8.87 27.00
C TYR A 16 1.07 -8.05 25.95
N VAL A 17 1.40 -6.77 25.83
CA VAL A 17 0.79 -5.85 24.88
C VAL A 17 1.87 -5.13 24.09
N THR A 18 1.79 -5.21 22.76
CA THR A 18 2.71 -4.51 21.86
C THR A 18 2.85 -3.03 22.21
N GLY A 19 4.03 -2.47 21.95
CA GLY A 19 4.28 -1.04 22.05
C GLY A 19 3.56 -0.23 20.96
N HIS A 20 2.92 -0.89 19.98
CA HIS A 20 2.34 -0.24 18.82
C HIS A 20 1.01 0.45 19.11
N GLY A 21 1.04 1.77 19.25
CA GLY A 21 -0.15 2.61 19.27
C GLY A 21 -1.09 2.39 20.47
N PHE A 22 -2.00 3.33 20.70
CA PHE A 22 -2.93 3.24 21.83
C PHE A 22 -4.05 2.21 21.61
N GLY A 23 -4.33 1.80 20.36
CA GLY A 23 -5.44 0.90 20.02
C GLY A 23 -5.31 -0.52 20.59
N HIS A 24 -4.08 -1.02 20.75
CA HIS A 24 -3.81 -2.32 21.38
C HIS A 24 -4.04 -2.24 22.90
N ALA A 25 -3.49 -1.19 23.54
CA ALA A 25 -3.69 -0.98 24.96
C ALA A 25 -5.18 -0.83 25.30
N THR A 26 -5.96 -0.08 24.52
CA THR A 26 -7.39 0.15 24.81
C THR A 26 -8.26 -1.09 24.65
N ARG A 27 -7.97 -2.00 23.70
CA ARG A 27 -8.71 -3.27 23.59
C ARG A 27 -8.35 -4.26 24.69
N VAL A 28 -7.08 -4.27 25.13
CA VAL A 28 -6.63 -5.13 26.22
C VAL A 28 -7.26 -4.72 27.55
N VAL A 29 -7.44 -3.41 27.79
CA VAL A 29 -8.15 -2.89 28.97
C VAL A 29 -9.50 -3.59 29.18
N GLU A 30 -10.27 -3.82 28.11
CA GLU A 30 -11.57 -4.49 28.21
C GLU A 30 -11.44 -5.94 28.68
N VAL A 31 -10.53 -6.70 28.09
CA VAL A 31 -10.29 -8.11 28.46
C VAL A 31 -9.78 -8.21 29.90
N VAL A 32 -8.79 -7.39 30.25
CA VAL A 32 -8.18 -7.35 31.58
C VAL A 32 -9.20 -6.97 32.66
N ARG A 33 -10.09 -6.02 32.38
CA ARG A 33 -11.16 -5.64 33.31
C ARG A 33 -12.06 -6.83 33.64
N HIS A 34 -12.43 -7.64 32.64
CA HIS A 34 -13.27 -8.83 32.87
C HIS A 34 -12.54 -9.92 33.67
N LEU A 35 -11.24 -10.13 33.44
CA LEU A 35 -10.43 -11.06 34.25
C LEU A 35 -10.33 -10.62 35.71
N ILE A 36 -10.08 -9.33 35.95
CA ILE A 36 -10.01 -8.76 37.31
C ILE A 36 -11.36 -8.82 38.01
N ASN A 37 -12.46 -8.52 37.31
CA ASN A 37 -13.82 -8.63 37.85
C ASN A 37 -14.20 -10.08 38.19
N ALA A 38 -13.61 -11.06 37.50
CA ALA A 38 -13.74 -12.48 37.83
C ALA A 38 -12.87 -12.90 39.05
N GLY A 39 -12.09 -11.99 39.62
CA GLY A 39 -11.28 -12.20 40.82
C GLY A 39 -9.84 -12.64 40.57
N HIS A 40 -9.32 -12.47 39.35
CA HIS A 40 -7.96 -12.88 38.97
C HIS A 40 -6.95 -11.75 39.05
N ASP A 41 -5.67 -12.11 39.18
CA ASP A 41 -4.55 -11.17 39.18
C ASP A 41 -3.98 -11.07 37.77
N VAL A 42 -3.77 -9.84 37.29
CA VAL A 42 -3.32 -9.60 35.91
C VAL A 42 -2.11 -8.68 35.89
N HIS A 43 -1.00 -9.20 35.37
CA HIS A 43 0.23 -8.47 35.11
C HIS A 43 0.28 -8.04 33.65
N VAL A 44 0.06 -6.75 33.39
CA VAL A 44 0.17 -6.18 32.05
C VAL A 44 1.61 -5.76 31.77
N VAL A 45 2.22 -6.33 30.73
CA VAL A 45 3.58 -6.01 30.28
C VAL A 45 3.49 -5.19 28.99
N THR A 46 3.90 -3.92 29.03
CA THR A 46 3.76 -3.02 27.88
C THR A 46 4.63 -1.78 27.93
N GLY A 47 4.91 -1.19 26.76
CA GLY A 47 5.46 0.16 26.62
C GLY A 47 4.41 1.28 26.67
N ALA A 48 3.11 0.98 26.55
CA ALA A 48 2.04 1.97 26.53
C ALA A 48 1.87 2.67 27.90
N PRO A 49 1.61 3.99 28.00
CA PRO A 49 1.49 4.73 29.27
C PRO A 49 0.51 4.15 30.30
N ASP A 50 0.83 4.27 31.61
CA ASP A 50 0.04 3.65 32.69
C ASP A 50 -1.41 4.13 32.76
N PHE A 51 -1.62 5.43 32.49
CA PHE A 51 -2.95 6.06 32.56
C PHE A 51 -3.97 5.38 31.63
N VAL A 52 -3.53 4.72 30.55
CA VAL A 52 -4.44 4.00 29.64
C VAL A 52 -5.16 2.87 30.37
N PHE A 53 -4.51 2.23 31.35
CA PHE A 53 -5.08 1.14 32.13
C PHE A 53 -5.68 1.64 33.46
N THR A 54 -4.98 2.53 34.17
CA THR A 54 -5.37 2.93 35.53
C THR A 54 -6.57 3.86 35.59
N THR A 55 -6.88 4.59 34.51
CA THR A 55 -8.13 5.38 34.42
C THR A 55 -9.36 4.47 34.41
N GLU A 56 -9.25 3.29 33.79
CA GLU A 56 -10.37 2.37 33.57
C GLU A 56 -10.45 1.23 34.59
N ILE A 57 -9.32 0.90 35.22
CA ILE A 57 -9.17 -0.24 36.11
C ILE A 57 -8.51 0.23 37.40
N GLN A 58 -9.34 0.51 38.41
CA GLN A 58 -8.91 0.83 39.77
C GLN A 58 -9.03 -0.41 40.65
N SER A 59 -8.04 -1.29 40.59
CA SER A 59 -8.03 -2.55 41.34
C SER A 59 -6.63 -2.89 41.85
N PRO A 60 -6.48 -3.39 43.09
CA PRO A 60 -5.20 -3.88 43.60
C PRO A 60 -4.71 -5.16 42.89
N ARG A 61 -5.53 -5.75 42.01
CA ARG A 61 -5.21 -6.95 41.21
C ARG A 61 -4.62 -6.63 39.83
N LEU A 62 -4.51 -5.34 39.48
CA LEU A 62 -3.83 -4.90 38.27
C LEU A 62 -2.37 -4.58 38.61
N PHE A 63 -1.45 -5.24 37.95
CA PHE A 63 -0.02 -4.99 38.05
C PHE A 63 0.51 -4.53 36.70
N LEU A 64 1.24 -3.42 36.65
CA LEU A 64 1.82 -2.89 35.41
C LEU A 64 3.34 -3.06 35.43
N ARG A 65 3.89 -3.64 34.35
CA ARG A 65 5.34 -3.80 34.14
C ARG A 65 5.73 -3.10 32.83
N LYS A 66 6.53 -2.04 32.95
CA LYS A 66 7.03 -1.24 31.81
C LYS A 66 8.19 -1.93 31.12
N VAL A 67 7.92 -2.63 30.02
CA VAL A 67 8.94 -3.23 29.17
C VAL A 67 8.52 -3.11 27.70
N LEU A 68 9.47 -2.77 26.85
CA LEU A 68 9.29 -2.73 25.40
C LEU A 68 9.92 -3.98 24.79
N LEU A 69 9.07 -4.90 24.31
CA LEU A 69 9.51 -6.19 23.74
C LEU A 69 9.29 -6.28 22.22
N ASP A 70 8.64 -5.27 21.65
CA ASP A 70 8.51 -5.02 20.22
C ASP A 70 8.36 -3.51 19.99
N CYS A 71 8.53 -3.08 18.73
CA CYS A 71 8.33 -1.69 18.33
C CYS A 71 7.10 -1.47 17.42
N GLY A 72 6.55 -2.55 16.87
CA GLY A 72 5.50 -2.51 15.85
C GLY A 72 5.87 -1.73 14.59
N ALA A 73 4.91 -1.00 14.01
CA ALA A 73 5.15 -0.16 12.84
C ALA A 73 5.52 1.28 13.24
N VAL A 74 6.70 1.72 12.83
CA VAL A 74 7.19 3.10 12.99
C VAL A 74 6.42 4.02 12.04
N GLN A 75 5.82 5.08 12.56
CA GLN A 75 5.05 6.05 11.78
C GLN A 75 5.95 7.23 11.41
N ALA A 76 6.07 7.53 10.11
CA ALA A 76 6.75 8.73 9.62
C ALA A 76 5.89 9.99 9.84
N ASP A 77 4.57 9.84 9.64
CA ASP A 77 3.56 10.85 9.94
C ASP A 77 2.26 10.17 10.38
N ALA A 78 1.19 10.95 10.64
CA ALA A 78 -0.09 10.45 11.12
C ALA A 78 -0.74 9.38 10.20
N LEU A 79 -0.39 9.37 8.91
CA LEU A 79 -0.93 8.52 7.85
C LEU A 79 0.12 7.60 7.20
N THR A 80 1.42 7.85 7.34
CA THR A 80 2.48 7.09 6.65
C THR A 80 3.29 6.22 7.59
N VAL A 81 3.46 4.93 7.26
CA VAL A 81 4.38 4.02 7.95
C VAL A 81 5.76 4.00 7.28
N ASP A 82 6.82 4.11 8.08
CA ASP A 82 8.20 3.89 7.64
C ASP A 82 8.59 2.42 7.81
N ARG A 83 8.61 1.70 6.68
CA ARG A 83 8.86 0.25 6.63
C ARG A 83 10.30 -0.10 7.03
N LEU A 84 11.28 0.70 6.60
CA LEU A 84 12.70 0.42 6.87
C LEU A 84 13.03 0.72 8.32
N ALA A 85 12.60 1.89 8.81
CA ALA A 85 12.77 2.24 10.23
C ALA A 85 12.04 1.24 11.15
N SER A 86 10.91 0.68 10.72
CA SER A 86 10.22 -0.39 11.47
C SER A 86 11.08 -1.64 11.63
N LEU A 87 11.70 -2.11 10.54
CA LEU A 87 12.55 -3.31 10.56
C LEU A 87 13.84 -3.10 11.36
N GLU A 88 14.48 -1.94 11.20
CA GLU A 88 15.68 -1.58 11.96
C GLU A 88 15.36 -1.50 13.46
N LYS A 89 14.29 -0.78 13.82
CA LYS A 89 13.87 -0.66 15.21
C LYS A 89 13.48 -2.00 15.82
N TYR A 90 12.83 -2.88 15.06
CA TYR A 90 12.50 -4.22 15.54
C TYR A 90 13.76 -5.06 15.77
N SER A 91 14.74 -4.96 14.87
CA SER A 91 16.02 -5.63 15.02
C SER A 91 16.73 -5.21 16.32
N GLU A 92 16.83 -3.90 16.57
CA GLU A 92 17.42 -3.36 17.80
C GLU A 92 16.67 -3.78 19.07
N THR A 93 15.33 -3.79 19.01
CA THR A 93 14.49 -3.94 20.20
C THR A 93 14.27 -5.41 20.58
N ALA A 94 14.13 -6.30 19.60
CA ALA A 94 13.64 -7.67 19.83
C ALA A 94 14.55 -8.77 19.25
N VAL A 95 15.46 -8.45 18.32
CA VAL A 95 16.36 -9.43 17.69
C VAL A 95 17.73 -9.42 18.35
N VAL A 96 18.37 -8.26 18.45
CA VAL A 96 19.72 -8.13 19.04
C VAL A 96 19.75 -8.54 20.53
N PRO A 97 18.86 -8.05 21.41
CA PRO A 97 18.87 -8.42 22.83
C PRO A 97 18.07 -9.69 23.15
N ARG A 98 17.72 -10.50 22.14
CA ARG A 98 16.72 -11.57 22.26
C ARG A 98 17.01 -12.58 23.36
N ASP A 99 18.23 -13.09 23.45
CA ASP A 99 18.58 -14.12 24.43
C ASP A 99 18.42 -13.61 25.86
N SER A 100 18.85 -12.37 26.11
CA SER A 100 18.68 -11.70 27.41
C SER A 100 17.21 -11.41 27.73
N ILE A 101 16.40 -11.04 26.73
CA ILE A 101 14.95 -10.88 26.89
C ILE A 101 14.34 -12.22 27.32
N LEU A 102 14.63 -13.31 26.61
CA LEU A 102 14.05 -14.62 26.90
C LEU A 102 14.40 -15.11 28.31
N GLU A 103 15.66 -14.98 28.73
CA GLU A 103 16.10 -15.34 30.08
C GLU A 103 15.33 -14.53 31.14
N THR A 104 15.28 -13.20 30.97
CA THR A 104 14.59 -12.29 31.91
C THR A 104 13.10 -12.59 31.99
N GLU A 105 12.43 -12.81 30.85
CA GLU A 105 11.00 -13.07 30.82
C GLU A 105 10.65 -14.44 31.41
N VAL A 106 11.47 -15.48 31.16
CA VAL A 106 11.27 -16.81 31.76
C VAL A 106 11.42 -16.75 33.27
N GLU A 107 12.45 -16.09 33.78
CA GLU A 107 12.63 -15.90 35.23
C GLU A 107 11.45 -15.14 35.85
N TRP A 108 11.03 -14.05 35.20
CA TRP A 108 9.92 -13.22 35.68
C TRP A 108 8.59 -13.98 35.70
N LEU A 109 8.25 -14.69 34.61
CA LEU A 109 7.02 -15.50 34.52
C LEU A 109 6.94 -16.55 35.63
N ASN A 110 8.07 -17.21 35.93
CA ASN A 110 8.15 -18.16 37.04
C ASN A 110 8.03 -17.47 38.41
N SER A 111 8.62 -16.28 38.57
CA SER A 111 8.58 -15.53 39.84
C SER A 111 7.16 -15.12 40.25
N ILE A 112 6.32 -14.76 39.28
CA ILE A 112 4.91 -14.41 39.52
C ILE A 112 3.99 -15.64 39.54
N LYS A 113 4.52 -16.83 39.24
CA LYS A 113 3.76 -18.09 39.13
C LYS A 113 2.59 -17.95 38.15
N ALA A 114 2.87 -17.42 36.95
CA ALA A 114 1.83 -17.21 35.95
C ALA A 114 1.15 -18.53 35.53
N ASP A 115 -0.18 -18.56 35.57
CA ASP A 115 -0.99 -19.71 35.13
C ASP A 115 -1.19 -19.71 33.61
N LEU A 116 -1.23 -18.53 32.99
CA LEU A 116 -1.38 -18.36 31.54
C LEU A 116 -0.68 -17.09 31.05
N VAL A 117 0.04 -17.22 29.94
CA VAL A 117 0.58 -16.08 29.19
C VAL A 117 -0.40 -15.69 28.08
N VAL A 118 -0.74 -14.41 28.00
CA VAL A 118 -1.61 -13.86 26.96
C VAL A 118 -0.82 -12.83 26.17
N SER A 119 -0.88 -12.90 24.84
CA SER A 119 -0.18 -11.97 23.96
C SER A 119 -1.14 -11.22 23.05
N ASP A 120 -1.18 -9.89 23.17
CA ASP A 120 -1.65 -9.00 22.11
C ASP A 120 -0.47 -8.65 21.20
N VAL A 121 -0.20 -9.59 20.28
CA VAL A 121 0.81 -9.57 19.22
C VAL A 121 2.27 -9.41 19.62
N VAL A 122 2.65 -9.54 20.89
CA VAL A 122 4.07 -9.59 21.29
C VAL A 122 4.64 -10.99 20.99
N PRO A 123 5.53 -11.18 19.98
CA PRO A 123 5.92 -12.52 19.55
C PRO A 123 6.73 -13.26 20.62
N VAL A 124 7.75 -12.59 21.17
CA VAL A 124 8.69 -13.17 22.14
C VAL A 124 8.00 -13.71 23.40
N ALA A 125 6.82 -13.18 23.76
CA ALA A 125 6.03 -13.67 24.89
C ALA A 125 5.60 -15.14 24.73
N CYS A 126 5.25 -15.56 23.50
CA CYS A 126 4.85 -16.95 23.23
C CYS A 126 6.03 -17.91 23.40
N ARG A 127 7.23 -17.48 22.98
CA ARG A 127 8.47 -18.23 23.18
C ARG A 127 8.88 -18.29 24.65
N ALA A 128 8.83 -17.17 25.36
CA ALA A 128 9.16 -17.11 26.79
C ALA A 128 8.23 -18.03 27.60
N ALA A 129 6.93 -18.03 27.29
CA ALA A 129 5.96 -18.93 27.91
C ALA A 129 6.34 -20.41 27.68
N ALA A 130 6.66 -20.79 26.45
CA ALA A 130 7.08 -22.16 26.13
C ALA A 130 8.36 -22.57 26.87
N ASN A 131 9.35 -21.68 26.93
CA ASN A 131 10.60 -21.93 27.67
C ASN A 131 10.35 -22.05 29.19
N ALA A 132 9.37 -21.33 29.74
CA ALA A 132 8.95 -21.44 31.13
C ALA A 132 8.02 -22.64 31.39
N GLY A 133 7.58 -23.37 30.37
CA GLY A 133 6.62 -24.47 30.50
C GLY A 133 5.18 -24.00 30.78
N ILE A 134 4.85 -22.75 30.46
CA ILE A 134 3.55 -22.12 30.69
C ILE A 134 2.79 -22.05 29.36
N ARG A 135 1.47 -22.30 29.39
CA ARG A 135 0.61 -22.22 28.21
C ARG A 135 0.47 -20.77 27.76
N SER A 136 0.35 -20.55 26.44
CA SER A 136 0.14 -19.21 25.89
C SER A 136 -1.00 -19.12 24.89
N VAL A 137 -1.72 -18.00 24.90
CA VAL A 137 -2.84 -17.67 23.99
C VAL A 137 -2.63 -16.28 23.39
N CYS A 138 -2.88 -16.11 22.10
CA CYS A 138 -2.85 -14.80 21.46
C CYS A 138 -4.26 -14.21 21.34
N VAL A 139 -4.40 -12.89 21.47
CA VAL A 139 -5.66 -12.16 21.28
C VAL A 139 -5.44 -10.98 20.35
N THR A 140 -5.85 -11.08 19.09
CA THR A 140 -5.56 -10.05 18.07
C THR A 140 -6.38 -10.25 16.79
N ASN A 141 -6.35 -9.25 15.89
CA ASN A 141 -6.82 -9.35 14.50
C ASN A 141 -5.68 -9.40 13.46
N PHE A 142 -4.42 -9.12 13.81
CA PHE A 142 -3.29 -9.27 12.87
C PHE A 142 -2.06 -9.83 13.58
N SER A 143 -1.03 -10.19 12.81
CA SER A 143 0.25 -10.66 13.33
C SER A 143 1.44 -9.94 12.67
N TRP A 144 2.53 -9.73 13.42
CA TRP A 144 3.68 -8.96 12.90
C TRP A 144 4.41 -9.66 11.74
N ASP A 145 4.37 -10.99 11.65
CA ASP A 145 4.92 -11.75 10.52
C ASP A 145 4.19 -11.41 9.21
N PHE A 146 2.88 -11.17 9.27
CA PHE A 146 2.11 -10.72 8.10
C PHE A 146 2.46 -9.26 7.74
N ILE A 147 2.48 -8.36 8.72
CA ILE A 147 2.78 -6.94 8.49
C ILE A 147 4.20 -6.75 7.95
N TYR A 148 5.19 -7.38 8.56
CA TYR A 148 6.60 -7.21 8.17
C TYR A 148 6.99 -7.98 6.91
N ALA A 149 6.21 -8.99 6.48
CA ALA A 149 6.51 -9.70 5.24
C ALA A 149 6.63 -8.74 4.04
N GLU A 150 5.72 -7.77 3.91
CA GLU A 150 5.83 -6.78 2.82
C GLU A 150 6.99 -5.79 3.02
N TYR A 151 7.34 -5.48 4.28
CA TYR A 151 8.41 -4.53 4.57
C TYR A 151 9.76 -5.11 4.16
N VAL A 152 9.98 -6.40 4.49
CA VAL A 152 11.20 -7.12 4.12
C VAL A 152 11.34 -7.26 2.61
N MET A 153 10.22 -7.44 1.89
CA MET A 153 10.23 -7.51 0.42
C MET A 153 10.73 -6.20 -0.21
N ALA A 154 10.65 -5.08 0.49
CA ALA A 154 11.20 -3.80 0.05
C ALA A 154 12.62 -3.51 0.55
N ALA A 155 12.99 -4.05 1.72
CA ALA A 155 14.28 -3.82 2.39
C ALA A 155 15.41 -4.77 1.94
N GLY A 156 15.11 -5.81 1.18
CA GLY A 156 16.08 -6.81 0.73
C GLY A 156 16.26 -7.99 1.69
N ILE A 157 17.23 -8.86 1.40
CA ILE A 157 17.34 -10.20 2.01
C ILE A 157 17.68 -10.16 3.50
N HIS A 158 18.39 -9.13 3.98
CA HIS A 158 18.95 -9.06 5.33
C HIS A 158 17.92 -9.13 6.46
N HIS A 159 16.66 -8.75 6.21
CA HIS A 159 15.61 -8.72 7.23
C HIS A 159 14.66 -9.93 7.19
N ARG A 160 14.87 -10.91 6.30
CA ARG A 160 13.98 -12.10 6.15
C ARG A 160 13.90 -12.97 7.39
N SER A 161 15.00 -13.09 8.12
CA SER A 161 15.06 -13.84 9.38
C SER A 161 14.10 -13.29 10.44
N ILE A 162 13.78 -11.99 10.41
CA ILE A 162 12.85 -11.35 11.35
C ILE A 162 11.46 -11.97 11.23
N VAL A 163 10.92 -12.06 10.02
CA VAL A 163 9.57 -12.58 9.77
C VAL A 163 9.49 -14.05 10.20
N TRP A 164 10.53 -14.83 9.89
CA TRP A 164 10.59 -16.25 10.26
C TRP A 164 10.64 -16.42 11.78
N GLN A 165 11.45 -15.62 12.48
CA GLN A 165 11.54 -15.67 13.93
C GLN A 165 10.20 -15.32 14.59
N ILE A 166 9.49 -14.31 14.08
CA ILE A 166 8.17 -13.92 14.59
C ILE A 166 7.15 -15.04 14.40
N ALA A 167 7.07 -15.62 13.19
CA ALA A 167 6.16 -16.72 12.89
C ALA A 167 6.47 -17.95 13.76
N GLU A 168 7.75 -18.25 13.96
CA GLU A 168 8.19 -19.34 14.85
C GLU A 168 7.74 -19.09 16.29
N ASP A 169 7.91 -17.87 16.81
CA ASP A 169 7.50 -17.51 18.17
C ASP A 169 5.99 -17.65 18.37
N TYR A 170 5.18 -17.12 17.44
CA TYR A 170 3.73 -17.31 17.48
C TYR A 170 3.31 -18.77 17.39
N SER A 171 4.09 -19.64 16.75
CA SER A 171 3.75 -21.07 16.61
C SER A 171 3.77 -21.86 17.93
N HIS A 172 4.35 -21.29 19.00
CA HIS A 172 4.32 -21.82 20.37
C HIS A 172 3.03 -21.50 21.12
N CYS A 173 2.22 -20.60 20.58
CA CYS A 173 0.89 -20.32 21.08
C CYS A 173 -0.04 -21.52 20.89
N GLU A 174 -0.89 -21.79 21.87
CA GLU A 174 -1.82 -22.91 21.83
C GLU A 174 -2.93 -22.70 20.79
N PHE A 175 -3.52 -21.49 20.78
CA PHE A 175 -4.50 -21.04 19.81
C PHE A 175 -4.62 -19.51 19.81
N LEU A 176 -5.17 -18.97 18.74
CA LEU A 176 -5.49 -17.56 18.59
C LEU A 176 -6.96 -17.30 18.94
N ILE A 177 -7.22 -16.35 19.82
CA ILE A 177 -8.52 -15.67 19.92
C ILE A 177 -8.50 -14.53 18.89
N ARG A 178 -9.23 -14.72 17.80
CA ARG A 178 -9.19 -13.82 16.65
C ARG A 178 -10.31 -12.80 16.71
N LEU A 179 -9.92 -11.53 16.66
CA LEU A 179 -10.84 -10.41 16.66
C LEU A 179 -11.35 -10.12 15.23
N PRO A 180 -12.55 -9.54 15.05
CA PRO A 180 -13.06 -9.20 13.73
C PRO A 180 -12.12 -8.28 12.95
N GLY A 181 -12.14 -8.36 11.61
CA GLY A 181 -11.32 -7.49 10.75
C GLY A 181 -9.90 -7.96 10.66
N TYR A 182 -9.75 -9.29 10.65
CA TYR A 182 -8.48 -9.93 10.78
C TYR A 182 -7.75 -10.05 9.44
N CYS A 183 -6.42 -10.01 9.53
CA CYS A 183 -5.52 -10.35 8.45
C CYS A 183 -5.31 -11.89 8.39
N PRO A 184 -4.78 -12.43 7.29
CA PRO A 184 -4.20 -13.77 7.28
C PRO A 184 -3.14 -13.90 8.38
N MET A 185 -3.28 -14.94 9.22
CA MET A 185 -2.33 -15.21 10.31
C MET A 185 -1.95 -16.70 10.34
N PRO A 186 -1.16 -17.16 9.35
CA PRO A 186 -0.86 -18.58 9.15
C PRO A 186 0.02 -19.19 10.25
N ALA A 187 0.68 -18.37 11.07
CA ALA A 187 1.51 -18.84 12.18
C ALA A 187 0.70 -19.57 13.28
N TYR A 188 -0.61 -19.30 13.40
CA TYR A 188 -1.47 -19.91 14.42
C TYR A 188 -2.13 -21.19 13.90
N ARG A 189 -2.08 -22.25 14.71
CA ARG A 189 -2.64 -23.57 14.38
C ARG A 189 -4.15 -23.62 14.51
N ASP A 190 -4.64 -23.15 15.65
CA ASP A 190 -6.06 -23.19 16.04
C ASP A 190 -6.55 -21.76 16.25
N VAL A 191 -7.79 -21.49 15.87
CA VAL A 191 -8.37 -20.14 15.92
C VAL A 191 -9.79 -20.20 16.49
N ILE A 192 -10.10 -19.28 17.40
CA ILE A 192 -11.42 -19.05 17.97
C ILE A 192 -11.81 -17.61 17.66
N ASP A 193 -12.81 -17.43 16.80
CA ASP A 193 -13.36 -16.11 16.50
C ASP A 193 -14.23 -15.62 17.66
N VAL A 194 -14.08 -14.35 18.04
CA VAL A 194 -14.89 -13.70 19.09
C VAL A 194 -15.61 -12.46 18.55
N PRO A 195 -16.67 -11.99 19.23
CA PRO A 195 -17.30 -10.71 18.91
C PRO A 195 -16.33 -9.53 19.03
N LEU A 196 -16.79 -8.36 18.62
CA LEU A 196 -15.99 -7.14 18.67
C LEU A 196 -15.60 -6.80 20.12
N VAL A 197 -14.32 -6.51 20.32
CA VAL A 197 -13.81 -5.96 21.59
C VAL A 197 -13.91 -4.44 21.53
N VAL A 198 -14.79 -3.88 22.35
CA VAL A 198 -15.10 -2.43 22.37
C VAL A 198 -15.19 -1.95 23.80
N ARG A 199 -14.63 -0.76 24.06
CA ARG A 199 -14.75 -0.07 25.35
C ARG A 199 -16.17 0.44 25.57
N ARG A 200 -16.78 0.10 26.70
CA ARG A 200 -18.17 0.49 27.04
C ARG A 200 -18.36 2.01 27.20
N LEU A 201 -19.59 2.49 27.05
CA LEU A 201 -19.94 3.87 27.39
C LEU A 201 -20.05 4.06 28.89
N HIS A 202 -19.55 5.19 29.39
CA HIS A 202 -19.76 5.66 30.76
C HIS A 202 -20.91 6.66 30.84
N LYS A 203 -21.10 7.44 29.78
CA LYS A 203 -22.14 8.47 29.70
C LYS A 203 -22.99 8.28 28.44
N SER A 204 -24.26 8.69 28.56
CA SER A 204 -25.13 8.79 27.39
C SER A 204 -24.75 9.98 26.51
N ARG A 205 -25.09 9.92 25.22
CA ARG A 205 -24.94 11.04 24.27
C ARG A 205 -25.42 12.36 24.85
N LYS A 206 -26.61 12.37 25.45
CA LYS A 206 -27.23 13.59 26.02
C LYS A 206 -26.37 14.21 27.12
N GLN A 207 -25.89 13.39 28.07
CA GLN A 207 -25.03 13.86 29.16
C GLN A 207 -23.72 14.46 28.65
N VAL A 208 -23.08 13.79 27.69
CA VAL A 208 -21.84 14.28 27.07
C VAL A 208 -22.06 15.62 26.37
N ARG A 209 -23.16 15.77 25.62
CA ARG A 209 -23.48 17.02 24.91
C ARG A 209 -23.83 18.16 25.86
N GLU A 210 -24.54 17.89 26.95
CA GLU A 210 -24.79 18.86 28.02
C GLU A 210 -23.49 19.36 28.66
N GLU A 211 -22.55 18.46 28.96
CA GLU A 211 -21.22 18.82 29.52
C GLU A 211 -20.38 19.65 28.55
N LEU A 212 -20.51 19.41 27.24
CA LEU A 212 -19.84 20.18 26.20
C LEU A 212 -20.56 21.49 25.85
N GLY A 213 -21.76 21.74 26.38
CA GLY A 213 -22.58 22.90 26.03
C GLY A 213 -23.11 22.88 24.59
N VAL A 214 -23.31 21.69 24.03
CA VAL A 214 -23.73 21.49 22.62
C VAL A 214 -25.21 21.10 22.56
N GLY A 215 -26.04 21.89 21.87
CA GLY A 215 -27.46 21.58 21.63
C GLY A 215 -27.66 20.33 20.77
N GLU A 216 -28.76 19.60 20.92
CA GLU A 216 -29.05 18.36 20.17
C GLU A 216 -29.21 18.55 18.64
N ASP A 217 -29.53 19.77 18.21
CA ASP A 217 -29.68 20.17 16.81
C ASP A 217 -28.34 20.46 16.10
N VAL A 218 -27.27 20.71 16.85
CA VAL A 218 -25.93 21.00 16.33
C VAL A 218 -25.27 19.73 15.80
N LYS A 219 -24.67 19.76 14.61
CA LYS A 219 -23.93 18.60 14.10
C LYS A 219 -22.50 18.58 14.63
N VAL A 220 -22.08 17.41 15.14
CA VAL A 220 -20.77 17.23 15.76
C VAL A 220 -19.96 16.21 14.98
N VAL A 221 -18.75 16.58 14.56
CA VAL A 221 -17.75 15.63 14.05
C VAL A 221 -16.63 15.47 15.08
N ILE A 222 -16.15 14.25 15.31
CA ILE A 222 -14.94 14.02 16.12
C ILE A 222 -13.75 13.74 15.22
N LEU A 223 -12.68 14.53 15.37
CA LEU A 223 -11.42 14.40 14.64
C LEU A 223 -10.45 13.54 15.44
N ASN A 224 -10.25 12.28 15.01
CA ASN A 224 -9.50 11.28 15.76
C ASN A 224 -8.40 10.59 14.92
N PHE A 225 -7.15 10.99 15.14
CA PHE A 225 -5.95 10.43 14.48
C PHE A 225 -5.03 9.65 15.44
N GLY A 226 -5.56 9.18 16.58
CA GLY A 226 -4.90 8.14 17.39
C GLY A 226 -3.66 8.58 18.18
N GLY A 227 -3.73 9.72 18.87
CA GLY A 227 -2.71 10.16 19.84
C GLY A 227 -1.44 10.78 19.25
N GLN A 228 -1.24 10.72 17.92
CA GLN A 228 -0.19 11.49 17.24
C GLN A 228 -0.68 12.90 16.88
N PRO A 229 0.09 13.96 17.17
CA PRO A 229 -0.22 15.30 16.69
C PRO A 229 -0.20 15.32 15.17
N ALA A 230 -1.34 15.64 14.55
CA ALA A 230 -1.45 15.68 13.10
C ALA A 230 -0.76 16.92 12.48
N GLY A 231 -0.51 17.97 13.26
CA GLY A 231 0.21 19.17 12.83
C GLY A 231 -0.52 20.02 11.78
N TRP A 232 -1.80 19.75 11.49
CA TRP A 232 -2.55 20.46 10.45
C TRP A 232 -3.06 21.83 10.90
N LYS A 233 -3.04 22.78 9.96
CA LYS A 233 -3.68 24.09 10.10
C LYS A 233 -5.16 23.96 9.73
N LEU A 234 -6.01 23.83 10.74
CA LEU A 234 -7.46 23.74 10.58
C LEU A 234 -8.04 25.14 10.35
N LYS A 235 -9.04 25.24 9.47
CA LYS A 235 -9.77 26.48 9.20
C LYS A 235 -11.26 26.29 9.43
N GLU A 236 -11.94 27.37 9.78
CA GLU A 236 -13.39 27.37 10.02
C GLU A 236 -14.19 26.83 8.83
N GLU A 237 -13.77 27.19 7.61
CA GLU A 237 -14.39 26.80 6.32
C GLU A 237 -14.36 25.29 6.03
N TYR A 238 -13.57 24.51 6.77
CA TYR A 238 -13.46 23.07 6.55
C TYR A 238 -14.74 22.33 6.99
N LEU A 239 -15.51 22.92 7.91
CA LEU A 239 -16.78 22.35 8.36
C LEU A 239 -17.97 22.98 7.62
N PRO A 240 -19.09 22.25 7.45
CA PRO A 240 -20.34 22.87 7.04
C PRO A 240 -20.82 23.89 8.07
N SER A 241 -21.59 24.88 7.64
CA SER A 241 -22.09 25.94 8.52
C SER A 241 -22.91 25.34 9.67
N GLY A 242 -22.66 25.80 10.91
CA GLY A 242 -23.33 25.33 12.11
C GLY A 242 -22.81 24.02 12.70
N TRP A 243 -21.75 23.42 12.14
CA TRP A 243 -21.12 22.23 12.69
C TRP A 243 -20.03 22.57 13.72
N LEU A 244 -19.82 21.67 14.67
CA LEU A 244 -18.70 21.69 15.61
C LEU A 244 -17.80 20.48 15.40
N CYS A 245 -16.50 20.66 15.62
CA CYS A 245 -15.51 19.60 15.55
C CYS A 245 -14.83 19.38 16.90
N LEU A 246 -14.88 18.17 17.44
CA LEU A 246 -14.13 17.79 18.63
C LEU A 246 -12.74 17.29 18.22
N VAL A 247 -11.68 17.95 18.66
CA VAL A 247 -10.30 17.65 18.24
C VAL A 247 -9.57 16.83 19.31
N CYS A 248 -9.30 15.56 19.00
CA CYS A 248 -8.51 14.68 19.86
C CYS A 248 -7.00 14.95 19.72
N GLY A 249 -6.27 15.00 20.83
CA GLY A 249 -4.80 15.02 20.82
C GLY A 249 -4.16 16.32 20.33
N ALA A 250 -4.91 17.42 20.26
CA ALA A 250 -4.37 18.75 19.92
C ALA A 250 -3.30 19.19 20.93
N SER A 251 -2.22 19.81 20.44
CA SER A 251 -1.12 20.26 21.31
C SER A 251 -1.55 21.46 22.17
N ASN A 252 -0.86 21.71 23.28
CA ASN A 252 -1.17 22.84 24.18
C ASN A 252 -1.00 24.21 23.53
N SER A 253 -0.17 24.30 22.50
CA SER A 253 0.12 25.52 21.75
C SER A 253 -0.64 25.63 20.42
N GLN A 254 -1.53 24.69 20.09
CA GLN A 254 -2.27 24.71 18.83
C GLN A 254 -3.49 25.62 18.94
N ASP A 255 -3.46 26.74 18.22
CA ASP A 255 -4.64 27.59 18.01
C ASP A 255 -5.64 26.87 17.10
N LEU A 256 -6.89 26.78 17.55
CA LEU A 256 -8.00 26.17 16.83
C LEU A 256 -9.06 27.22 16.50
N PRO A 257 -9.71 27.15 15.32
CA PRO A 257 -10.83 28.03 14.99
C PRO A 257 -12.01 27.85 15.96
N PRO A 258 -12.93 28.83 16.08
CA PRO A 258 -14.01 28.81 17.07
C PRO A 258 -14.94 27.58 16.99
N ASN A 259 -15.14 27.01 15.81
CA ASN A 259 -15.94 25.81 15.58
C ASN A 259 -15.17 24.49 15.82
N PHE A 260 -13.94 24.55 16.34
CA PHE A 260 -13.12 23.39 16.72
C PHE A 260 -12.86 23.40 18.24
N ILE A 261 -13.46 22.46 18.94
CA ILE A 261 -13.33 22.30 20.39
C ILE A 261 -12.17 21.36 20.69
N LYS A 262 -11.17 21.89 21.39
CA LYS A 262 -10.05 21.10 21.87
C LYS A 262 -10.46 20.17 23.01
N LEU A 263 -10.16 18.89 22.89
CA LEU A 263 -10.39 17.92 23.95
C LEU A 263 -9.17 17.78 24.88
N ALA A 264 -9.42 17.47 26.15
CA ALA A 264 -8.39 17.12 27.11
C ALA A 264 -7.68 15.82 26.70
N LYS A 265 -6.38 15.69 27.04
CA LYS A 265 -5.56 14.53 26.61
C LYS A 265 -6.01 13.21 27.22
N ASP A 266 -6.61 13.26 28.40
CA ASP A 266 -7.08 12.15 29.22
C ASP A 266 -8.59 11.93 29.11
N VAL A 267 -9.27 12.61 28.16
CA VAL A 267 -10.71 12.44 27.98
C VAL A 267 -11.06 11.02 27.55
N TYR A 268 -12.16 10.49 28.10
CA TYR A 268 -12.67 9.20 27.70
C TYR A 268 -13.32 9.27 26.31
N THR A 269 -12.54 8.93 25.29
CA THR A 269 -12.94 9.10 23.88
C THR A 269 -14.19 8.32 23.45
N PRO A 270 -14.47 7.08 23.95
CA PRO A 270 -15.67 6.33 23.54
C PRO A 270 -16.98 7.09 23.74
N ASP A 271 -17.12 7.80 24.85
CA ASP A 271 -18.29 8.64 25.14
C ASP A 271 -18.46 9.76 24.11
N LEU A 272 -17.34 10.40 23.72
CA LEU A 272 -17.36 11.48 22.72
C LEU A 272 -17.63 10.96 21.31
N ILE A 273 -17.13 9.77 20.98
CA ILE A 273 -17.42 9.10 19.70
C ILE A 273 -18.94 8.86 19.62
N ALA A 274 -19.54 8.24 20.64
CA ALA A 274 -20.98 8.00 20.66
C ALA A 274 -21.84 9.28 20.72
N ALA A 275 -21.30 10.36 21.28
CA ALA A 275 -21.98 11.66 21.32
C ALA A 275 -21.91 12.47 20.01
N SER A 276 -21.06 12.05 19.06
CA SER A 276 -20.85 12.73 17.77
C SER A 276 -21.83 12.25 16.71
N ASP A 277 -22.03 13.01 15.63
CA ASP A 277 -22.84 12.60 14.48
C ASP A 277 -22.03 11.82 13.44
N CYS A 278 -20.72 12.07 13.34
CA CYS A 278 -19.78 11.25 12.59
C CYS A 278 -18.35 11.38 13.15
N MET A 279 -17.45 10.49 12.75
CA MET A 279 -16.02 10.56 13.04
C MET A 279 -15.23 10.85 11.77
N LEU A 280 -14.18 11.67 11.87
CA LEU A 280 -13.16 11.88 10.83
C LEU A 280 -11.80 11.44 11.37
N GLY A 281 -11.11 10.52 10.71
CA GLY A 281 -9.91 9.92 11.30
C GLY A 281 -9.15 8.95 10.41
N LYS A 282 -8.16 8.28 11.01
CA LYS A 282 -7.43 7.18 10.39
C LYS A 282 -7.98 5.82 10.84
N ILE A 283 -7.88 4.82 9.98
CA ILE A 283 -8.31 3.47 10.30
C ILE A 283 -7.33 2.84 11.30
N GLY A 284 -7.88 2.32 12.39
CA GLY A 284 -7.22 1.44 13.34
C GLY A 284 -8.27 0.63 14.09
N TYR A 285 -7.90 -0.55 14.59
CA TYR A 285 -8.87 -1.49 15.17
C TYR A 285 -9.77 -0.83 16.23
N GLY A 286 -9.20 -0.05 17.16
CA GLY A 286 -9.98 0.59 18.23
C GLY A 286 -10.99 1.63 17.74
N THR A 287 -10.65 2.46 16.75
CA THR A 287 -11.59 3.47 16.20
C THR A 287 -12.67 2.81 15.35
N VAL A 288 -12.30 1.79 14.56
CA VAL A 288 -13.25 1.00 13.77
C VAL A 288 -14.22 0.25 14.68
N SER A 289 -13.71 -0.38 15.74
CA SER A 289 -14.53 -1.18 16.63
C SER A 289 -15.56 -0.31 17.38
N GLU A 290 -15.14 0.87 17.84
CA GLU A 290 -16.03 1.84 18.49
C GLU A 290 -17.05 2.44 17.52
N ALA A 291 -16.63 2.81 16.30
CA ALA A 291 -17.55 3.32 15.28
C ALA A 291 -18.66 2.32 14.94
N LEU A 292 -18.30 1.05 14.77
CA LEU A 292 -19.26 -0.01 14.44
C LEU A 292 -20.20 -0.32 15.60
N ALA A 293 -19.68 -0.49 16.82
CA ALA A 293 -20.51 -0.78 17.99
C ALA A 293 -21.48 0.36 18.32
N TYR A 294 -21.07 1.61 18.11
CA TYR A 294 -21.91 2.79 18.36
C TYR A 294 -22.66 3.27 17.13
N LYS A 295 -22.59 2.53 16.02
CA LYS A 295 -23.26 2.84 14.75
C LYS A 295 -22.97 4.26 14.27
N LEU A 296 -21.75 4.73 14.49
CA LEU A 296 -21.30 6.06 14.12
C LEU A 296 -20.72 6.01 12.69
N PRO A 297 -21.22 6.82 11.74
CA PRO A 297 -20.58 6.99 10.44
C PRO A 297 -19.13 7.45 10.59
N PHE A 298 -18.22 6.80 9.87
CA PHE A 298 -16.80 7.04 9.93
C PHE A 298 -16.27 7.49 8.57
N VAL A 299 -15.93 8.77 8.47
CA VAL A 299 -15.14 9.32 7.38
C VAL A 299 -13.66 9.02 7.65
N PHE A 300 -13.04 8.19 6.83
CA PHE A 300 -11.66 7.75 7.05
C PHE A 300 -10.73 8.18 5.92
N VAL A 301 -9.45 8.35 6.27
CA VAL A 301 -8.37 8.60 5.32
C VAL A 301 -7.39 7.43 5.36
N ARG A 302 -6.95 6.98 4.17
CA ARG A 302 -6.04 5.84 4.04
C ARG A 302 -4.68 6.12 4.65
N ARG A 303 -4.04 5.06 5.11
CA ARG A 303 -2.68 5.04 5.62
C ARG A 303 -1.78 4.33 4.64
N ASP A 304 -0.69 4.97 4.31
CA ASP A 304 0.32 4.41 3.43
C ASP A 304 1.13 3.34 4.18
N TYR A 305 1.25 2.18 3.55
CA TYR A 305 2.05 1.04 4.03
C TYR A 305 1.60 0.45 5.38
N PHE A 306 0.29 0.52 5.69
CA PHE A 306 -0.28 -0.14 6.87
C PHE A 306 -1.17 -1.32 6.49
N ASN A 307 -0.59 -2.52 6.49
CA ASN A 307 -1.18 -3.70 5.84
C ASN A 307 -2.45 -4.26 6.52
N GLU A 308 -2.75 -3.83 7.76
CA GLU A 308 -4.00 -4.16 8.45
C GLU A 308 -5.19 -3.37 7.88
N GLU A 309 -4.94 -2.17 7.35
CA GLU A 309 -6.00 -1.23 6.94
C GLU A 309 -7.01 -1.82 5.96
N PRO A 310 -6.63 -2.53 4.88
CA PRO A 310 -7.60 -3.06 3.92
C PRO A 310 -8.66 -3.96 4.57
N PHE A 311 -8.30 -4.73 5.59
CA PHE A 311 -9.21 -5.64 6.29
C PHE A 311 -10.21 -4.88 7.18
N LEU A 312 -9.73 -3.85 7.88
CA LEU A 312 -10.56 -2.99 8.71
C LEU A 312 -11.48 -2.09 7.86
N ARG A 313 -10.96 -1.57 6.73
CA ARG A 313 -11.74 -0.84 5.73
C ARG A 313 -12.89 -1.69 5.20
N ASN A 314 -12.58 -2.91 4.76
CA ASN A 314 -13.58 -3.83 4.22
C ASN A 314 -14.68 -4.11 5.26
N MET A 315 -14.32 -4.18 6.55
CA MET A 315 -15.32 -4.29 7.61
C MET A 315 -16.21 -3.04 7.72
N LEU A 316 -15.64 -1.84 7.76
CA LEU A 316 -16.44 -0.60 7.81
C LEU A 316 -17.43 -0.51 6.65
N GLU A 317 -16.97 -0.84 5.45
CA GLU A 317 -17.79 -0.81 4.23
C GLU A 317 -18.88 -1.89 4.26
N GLN A 318 -18.54 -3.11 4.68
CA GLN A 318 -19.48 -4.23 4.82
C GLN A 318 -20.67 -3.85 5.71
N TYR A 319 -20.43 -3.11 6.79
CA TYR A 319 -21.47 -2.68 7.72
C TYR A 319 -21.99 -1.26 7.47
N GLN A 320 -21.80 -0.73 6.25
CA GLN A 320 -22.28 0.58 5.81
C GLN A 320 -21.87 1.73 6.74
N GLY A 321 -20.71 1.60 7.37
CA GLY A 321 -20.19 2.55 8.37
C GLY A 321 -19.12 3.49 7.85
N GLY A 322 -18.56 3.26 6.65
CA GLY A 322 -17.40 3.99 6.15
C GLY A 322 -17.67 4.92 4.97
N VAL A 323 -17.03 6.10 4.97
CA VAL A 323 -16.82 6.96 3.78
C VAL A 323 -15.32 7.23 3.66
N GLU A 324 -14.69 6.86 2.55
CA GLU A 324 -13.30 7.25 2.33
C GLU A 324 -13.21 8.70 1.86
N MET A 325 -12.29 9.46 2.47
CA MET A 325 -11.84 10.76 2.02
C MET A 325 -10.40 10.65 1.51
N ILE A 326 -10.15 11.16 0.31
CA ILE A 326 -8.79 11.21 -0.25
C ILE A 326 -7.92 12.20 0.54
N ARG A 327 -6.62 11.91 0.67
CA ARG A 327 -5.67 12.71 1.49
C ARG A 327 -5.63 14.17 1.07
N ARG A 328 -5.74 14.46 -0.24
CA ARG A 328 -5.82 15.83 -0.79
C ARG A 328 -6.98 16.64 -0.17
N ASP A 329 -8.18 16.06 -0.12
CA ASP A 329 -9.37 16.76 0.36
C ASP A 329 -9.32 16.96 1.88
N LEU A 330 -8.70 16.03 2.61
CA LEU A 330 -8.39 16.22 4.03
C LEU A 330 -7.50 17.46 4.24
N LEU A 331 -6.40 17.56 3.50
CA LEU A 331 -5.40 18.62 3.68
C LEU A 331 -5.90 19.99 3.20
N THR A 332 -6.68 20.02 2.11
CA THR A 332 -7.22 21.24 1.51
C THR A 332 -8.55 21.69 2.14
N GLY A 333 -9.17 20.88 2.99
CA GLY A 333 -10.38 21.25 3.71
C GLY A 333 -11.70 21.01 3.01
N HIS A 334 -11.71 20.22 1.92
CA HIS A 334 -12.93 19.89 1.17
C HIS A 334 -13.76 18.79 1.88
N TRP A 335 -14.04 18.95 3.18
CA TRP A 335 -14.63 17.88 3.99
C TRP A 335 -16.15 17.77 3.85
N ARG A 336 -16.84 18.90 3.58
CA ARG A 336 -18.31 18.99 3.52
C ARG A 336 -18.99 17.82 2.78
N PRO A 337 -18.59 17.44 1.55
CA PRO A 337 -19.29 16.41 0.80
C PRO A 337 -19.21 15.03 1.46
N TYR A 338 -18.09 14.75 2.13
CA TYR A 338 -17.85 13.50 2.85
C TYR A 338 -18.64 13.45 4.16
N LEU A 339 -18.71 14.57 4.88
CA LEU A 339 -19.47 14.70 6.12
C LEU A 339 -20.97 14.59 5.86
N GLU A 340 -21.49 15.29 4.85
CA GLU A 340 -22.90 15.18 4.43
C GLU A 340 -23.23 13.76 3.97
N ARG A 341 -22.33 13.12 3.21
CA ARG A 341 -22.48 11.72 2.81
C ARG A 341 -22.52 10.78 4.01
N ALA A 342 -21.67 11.00 5.02
CA ALA A 342 -21.62 10.19 6.22
C ALA A 342 -22.96 10.22 6.97
N LEU A 343 -23.65 11.37 7.03
CA LEU A 343 -24.98 11.47 7.64
C LEU A 343 -26.08 10.67 6.91
N THR A 344 -25.86 10.32 5.64
CA THR A 344 -26.80 9.47 4.88
C THR A 344 -26.58 7.98 5.11
N LEU A 345 -25.47 7.59 5.76
CA LEU A 345 -25.17 6.19 6.04
C LEU A 345 -26.11 5.63 7.10
N ARG A 346 -26.30 4.31 7.06
CA ARG A 346 -27.06 3.55 8.05
C ARG A 346 -26.21 2.39 8.59
N PRO A 347 -25.24 2.67 9.47
CA PRO A 347 -24.35 1.64 9.99
C PRO A 347 -25.14 0.48 10.63
N CYS A 348 -24.84 -0.75 10.21
CA CYS A 348 -25.66 -1.93 10.49
C CYS A 348 -24.88 -3.09 11.14
N TYR A 349 -23.92 -2.79 12.02
CA TYR A 349 -23.16 -3.83 12.71
C TYR A 349 -24.03 -4.69 13.63
N GLU A 350 -23.97 -6.01 13.45
CA GLU A 350 -24.77 -7.00 14.20
C GLU A 350 -23.91 -8.11 14.85
N GLY A 351 -22.58 -8.07 14.71
CA GLY A 351 -21.66 -9.14 15.16
C GLY A 351 -21.41 -9.24 16.68
N GLY A 352 -22.12 -8.44 17.49
CA GLY A 352 -21.95 -8.37 18.94
C GLY A 352 -20.71 -7.58 19.40
N SER A 353 -20.81 -6.94 20.57
CA SER A 353 -19.77 -6.05 21.13
C SER A 353 -19.23 -6.50 22.49
N ASN A 354 -19.53 -7.73 22.91
CA ASN A 354 -19.08 -8.30 24.18
C ASN A 354 -17.80 -9.16 24.04
N GLY A 355 -16.98 -8.90 23.01
CA GLY A 355 -15.78 -9.66 22.73
C GLY A 355 -14.80 -9.70 23.89
N GLY A 356 -14.69 -8.62 24.66
CA GLY A 356 -13.80 -8.55 25.83
C GLY A 356 -14.19 -9.56 26.91
N GLU A 357 -15.49 -9.71 27.17
CA GLU A 357 -16.03 -10.68 28.12
C GLU A 357 -15.85 -12.11 27.61
N VAL A 358 -16.15 -12.36 26.33
CA VAL A 358 -16.02 -13.70 25.72
C VAL A 358 -14.55 -14.14 25.72
N ALA A 359 -13.63 -13.26 25.35
CA ALA A 359 -12.20 -13.53 25.39
C ALA A 359 -11.72 -13.82 26.81
N ALA A 360 -12.10 -13.00 27.81
CA ALA A 360 -11.73 -13.23 29.20
C ALA A 360 -12.23 -14.59 29.74
N ARG A 361 -13.45 -15.00 29.38
CA ARG A 361 -13.99 -16.33 29.74
C ARG A 361 -13.19 -17.47 29.11
N ILE A 362 -12.84 -17.35 27.82
CA ILE A 362 -12.00 -18.35 27.14
C ILE A 362 -10.62 -18.46 27.80
N LEU A 363 -10.00 -17.32 28.14
CA LEU A 363 -8.71 -17.27 28.84
C LEU A 363 -8.80 -17.92 30.23
N GLN A 364 -9.86 -17.61 30.99
CA GLN A 364 -10.12 -18.22 32.30
C GLN A 364 -10.30 -19.73 32.22
N ASP A 365 -11.12 -20.21 31.28
CA ASP A 365 -11.35 -21.63 31.06
C ASP A 365 -10.05 -22.34 30.66
N THR A 366 -9.25 -21.71 29.80
CA THR A 366 -7.95 -22.24 29.34
C THR A 366 -6.97 -22.34 30.50
N ALA A 367 -6.79 -21.28 31.29
CA ALA A 367 -5.94 -21.29 32.48
C ALA A 367 -6.40 -22.33 33.52
N SER A 368 -7.71 -22.60 33.59
CA SER A 368 -8.29 -23.66 34.46
C SER A 368 -8.14 -25.09 33.90
N GLY A 369 -7.43 -25.27 32.78
CA GLY A 369 -7.14 -26.58 32.19
C GLY A 369 -8.11 -27.06 31.12
N LYS A 370 -9.10 -26.25 30.70
CA LYS A 370 -9.98 -26.60 29.58
C LYS A 370 -9.17 -26.53 28.27
N SER A 371 -9.34 -27.56 27.43
CA SER A 371 -8.73 -27.61 26.10
C SER A 371 -9.76 -27.21 25.05
N TYR A 372 -9.36 -26.26 24.20
CA TYR A 372 -10.12 -25.84 23.02
C TYR A 372 -9.54 -26.43 21.72
N ILE A 373 -8.60 -27.37 21.85
CA ILE A 373 -7.87 -27.96 20.72
C ILE A 373 -8.81 -28.88 19.92
N SER A 374 -8.86 -28.67 18.61
CA SER A 374 -9.50 -29.60 17.70
C SER A 374 -8.65 -30.87 17.53
N ASN A 375 -9.17 -32.05 17.90
CA ASN A 375 -8.55 -33.35 17.57
C ASN A 375 -8.55 -33.66 16.06
N LYS A 376 -9.19 -32.83 15.21
CA LYS A 376 -9.06 -32.96 13.75
C LYS A 376 -7.68 -32.45 13.34
N LEU A 377 -6.88 -33.34 12.77
CA LEU A 377 -5.69 -33.01 12.00
C LEU A 377 -6.10 -32.06 10.88
N SER A 378 -5.98 -30.74 11.08
CA SER A 378 -6.20 -29.80 9.99
C SER A 378 -5.04 -29.93 8.99
N GLY A 379 -5.27 -29.63 7.71
CA GLY A 379 -4.26 -29.71 6.65
C GLY A 379 -2.94 -28.96 6.93
N SER A 380 -2.93 -28.10 7.95
CA SER A 380 -1.74 -27.46 8.53
C SER A 380 -0.66 -28.42 9.02
N ARG A 381 -0.97 -29.69 9.33
CA ARG A 381 0.06 -30.70 9.63
C ARG A 381 0.90 -31.06 8.40
N ARG A 382 0.33 -31.05 7.19
CA ARG A 382 1.12 -31.18 5.94
C ARG A 382 1.99 -29.95 5.67
N LEU A 383 1.53 -28.76 6.07
CA LEU A 383 2.30 -27.52 5.95
C LEU A 383 3.46 -27.48 6.96
N ARG A 384 3.23 -27.92 8.20
CA ARG A 384 4.28 -28.09 9.22
C ARG A 384 5.28 -29.19 8.82
N ASP A 385 4.83 -30.32 8.28
CA ASP A 385 5.73 -31.39 7.83
C ASP A 385 6.55 -30.95 6.60
N ALA A 386 6.01 -30.11 5.71
CA ALA A 386 6.75 -29.50 4.60
C ALA A 386 7.72 -28.39 5.06
N ILE A 387 7.31 -27.56 6.02
CA ILE A 387 8.14 -26.51 6.65
C ILE A 387 9.30 -27.15 7.43
N VAL A 388 9.05 -28.23 8.18
CA VAL A 388 10.05 -28.90 9.03
C VAL A 388 10.94 -29.89 8.25
N LEU A 389 10.44 -30.64 7.24
CA LEU A 389 11.33 -31.40 6.34
C LEU A 389 12.15 -30.47 5.43
N GLY A 390 11.60 -29.33 5.01
CA GLY A 390 12.37 -28.28 4.34
C GLY A 390 13.49 -27.72 5.23
N TYR A 391 13.23 -27.58 6.53
CA TYR A 391 14.18 -27.10 7.54
C TYR A 391 15.35 -28.07 7.80
N GLN A 392 15.14 -29.40 7.72
CA GLN A 392 16.24 -30.37 7.85
C GLN A 392 17.12 -30.45 6.59
N LEU A 393 16.60 -30.08 5.41
CA LEU A 393 17.38 -30.00 4.17
C LEU A 393 18.24 -28.72 4.06
N GLN A 394 17.90 -27.67 4.82
CA GLN A 394 18.62 -26.37 4.86
C GLN A 394 19.97 -26.39 5.58
N ARG A 395 20.35 -27.51 6.23
CA ARG A 395 21.67 -27.66 6.88
C ARG A 395 22.73 -28.33 5.99
N MET A 396 22.48 -28.53 4.70
CA MET A 396 23.52 -28.93 3.76
C MET A 396 24.22 -27.68 3.18
N PRO A 397 25.56 -27.55 3.32
CA PRO A 397 26.30 -26.44 2.71
C PRO A 397 26.15 -26.46 1.19
N GLY A 398 25.74 -25.34 0.59
CA GLY A 398 25.80 -25.15 -0.87
C GLY A 398 24.49 -24.95 -1.64
N ARG A 399 23.35 -24.62 -1.00
CA ARG A 399 22.16 -24.14 -1.73
C ARG A 399 21.42 -23.01 -0.99
N ASP A 400 21.41 -21.83 -1.60
CA ASP A 400 20.62 -20.66 -1.20
C ASP A 400 19.16 -20.80 -1.65
N LEU A 401 18.19 -20.87 -0.72
CA LEU A 401 16.77 -20.96 -1.07
C LEU A 401 15.82 -20.10 -0.19
N TRP A 402 15.40 -18.96 -0.78
CA TRP A 402 14.05 -18.44 -1.08
C TRP A 402 12.92 -18.43 -0.02
N ILE A 403 12.09 -17.38 -0.06
CA ILE A 403 10.77 -17.31 0.62
C ILE A 403 9.78 -18.18 -0.17
N PRO A 404 9.02 -19.10 0.45
CA PRO A 404 8.10 -19.97 -0.27
C PRO A 404 6.91 -19.23 -0.91
N ASP A 405 6.58 -19.60 -2.15
CA ASP A 405 5.50 -18.99 -2.98
C ASP A 405 4.11 -19.00 -2.31
N TRP A 406 3.85 -19.91 -1.38
CA TRP A 406 2.56 -20.00 -0.69
C TRP A 406 2.34 -18.90 0.36
N TYR A 407 3.40 -18.18 0.77
CA TYR A 407 3.25 -16.99 1.62
C TYR A 407 2.64 -15.82 0.83
N ALA A 408 2.88 -15.76 -0.50
CA ALA A 408 2.23 -14.81 -1.40
C ALA A 408 0.82 -15.30 -1.85
N ASN A 409 0.62 -16.61 -1.99
CA ASN A 409 -0.65 -17.18 -2.45
C ASN A 409 -1.73 -17.31 -1.36
N ALA A 410 -1.46 -16.93 -0.11
CA ALA A 410 -2.49 -16.89 0.94
C ALA A 410 -3.61 -15.86 0.66
N GLU A 411 -3.38 -14.93 -0.28
CA GLU A 411 -4.39 -14.01 -0.82
C GLU A 411 -5.56 -14.70 -1.54
N THR A 412 -5.32 -15.82 -2.22
CA THR A 412 -6.31 -16.40 -3.14
C THR A 412 -7.25 -17.42 -2.48
N GLU A 413 -6.86 -18.05 -1.37
CA GLU A 413 -7.66 -19.14 -0.77
C GLU A 413 -8.64 -18.70 0.34
N LEU A 414 -8.46 -17.52 0.96
CA LEU A 414 -9.36 -17.03 2.01
C LEU A 414 -10.64 -16.35 1.47
N GLY A 415 -10.73 -16.14 0.15
CA GLY A 415 -11.91 -15.55 -0.52
C GLY A 415 -12.95 -16.56 -1.02
N LEU A 416 -12.65 -17.88 -1.03
CA LEU A 416 -13.47 -18.88 -1.73
C LEU A 416 -13.58 -20.19 -0.96
N ARG A 417 -14.28 -20.24 0.18
CA ARG A 417 -14.87 -21.50 0.68
C ARG A 417 -16.21 -21.29 1.40
N THR A 418 -17.28 -21.27 0.62
CA THR A 418 -18.46 -22.12 0.88
C THR A 418 -18.98 -22.63 -0.47
N GLY A 419 -18.80 -23.93 -0.74
CA GLY A 419 -19.27 -24.59 -1.96
C GLY A 419 -18.19 -25.43 -2.65
N SER A 420 -18.40 -26.74 -2.69
CA SER A 420 -17.57 -27.74 -3.39
C SER A 420 -17.47 -27.47 -4.90
N PRO A 421 -16.35 -27.81 -5.59
CA PRO A 421 -16.23 -27.71 -7.03
C PRO A 421 -16.95 -28.88 -7.70
N THR A 422 -18.24 -28.73 -7.96
CA THR A 422 -18.87 -29.39 -9.10
C THR A 422 -19.02 -28.33 -10.17
N ALA A 423 -18.00 -28.22 -11.02
CA ALA A 423 -18.14 -27.56 -12.30
C ALA A 423 -19.13 -28.39 -13.13
N GLU A 424 -20.42 -28.07 -13.02
CA GLU A 424 -21.31 -28.31 -14.15
C GLU A 424 -20.81 -27.39 -15.26
N MET A 425 -20.18 -27.99 -16.28
CA MET A 425 -20.00 -27.35 -17.57
C MET A 425 -21.40 -26.98 -18.09
N ARG A 426 -21.84 -25.76 -17.79
CA ARG A 426 -22.82 -25.10 -18.63
C ARG A 426 -22.07 -24.61 -19.86
N ASP A 427 -22.59 -25.05 -20.98
CA ASP A 427 -22.17 -24.77 -22.33
C ASP A 427 -22.15 -23.23 -22.56
N ASP A 428 -20.98 -22.63 -22.37
CA ASP A 428 -20.71 -21.18 -22.53
C ASP A 428 -20.57 -20.78 -24.02
N SER A 429 -20.99 -21.66 -24.94
CA SER A 429 -20.94 -21.44 -26.38
C SER A 429 -21.90 -20.35 -26.88
N PHE A 430 -22.91 -19.96 -26.10
CA PHE A 430 -23.89 -18.93 -26.49
C PHE A 430 -23.47 -17.48 -26.21
N LEU A 431 -22.36 -17.23 -25.50
CA LEU A 431 -21.85 -15.87 -25.22
C LEU A 431 -20.58 -15.50 -26.00
N MET A 432 -20.15 -16.33 -26.95
CA MET A 432 -19.02 -16.00 -27.82
C MET A 432 -19.37 -14.96 -28.90
N ASP A 433 -20.65 -14.75 -29.21
CA ASP A 433 -21.04 -13.98 -30.39
C ASP A 433 -21.35 -12.48 -30.15
N SER A 434 -21.62 -12.01 -28.92
CA SER A 434 -22.12 -10.63 -28.74
C SER A 434 -21.05 -9.53 -28.66
N TYR A 435 -19.88 -9.78 -28.06
CA TYR A 435 -18.90 -8.70 -27.81
C TYR A 435 -18.14 -8.25 -29.07
N GLN A 436 -18.18 -9.06 -30.13
CA GLN A 436 -17.54 -8.74 -31.41
C GLN A 436 -18.37 -7.75 -32.24
N GLU A 437 -19.65 -7.56 -31.88
CA GLU A 437 -20.53 -6.56 -32.50
C GLU A 437 -20.37 -5.17 -31.85
N ASP A 438 -19.92 -5.09 -30.58
CA ASP A 438 -19.85 -3.84 -29.81
C ASP A 438 -18.56 -3.03 -29.98
N PHE A 439 -17.46 -3.62 -30.50
CA PHE A 439 -16.16 -2.96 -30.63
C PHE A 439 -15.52 -3.16 -32.01
N GLU A 440 -15.13 -2.04 -32.64
CA GLU A 440 -14.37 -2.03 -33.90
C GLU A 440 -12.85 -2.02 -33.66
N VAL A 441 -12.11 -2.88 -34.39
CA VAL A 441 -10.64 -2.90 -34.34
C VAL A 441 -10.07 -1.83 -35.27
N LEU A 442 -9.58 -0.73 -34.68
CA LEU A 442 -8.95 0.37 -35.43
C LEU A 442 -7.51 0.05 -35.86
N HIS A 443 -6.78 -0.75 -35.08
CA HIS A 443 -5.39 -1.15 -35.35
C HIS A 443 -5.07 -2.50 -34.72
N GLY A 444 -4.35 -3.37 -35.44
CA GLY A 444 -3.96 -4.71 -34.98
C GLY A 444 -5.03 -5.77 -35.21
N ASP A 445 -5.00 -6.82 -34.38
CA ASP A 445 -6.00 -7.89 -34.36
C ASP A 445 -6.21 -8.44 -32.92
N LEU A 446 -7.21 -9.31 -32.74
CA LEU A 446 -7.50 -9.98 -31.46
C LEU A 446 -6.99 -11.43 -31.41
N LEU A 447 -6.34 -11.92 -32.46
CA LEU A 447 -6.01 -13.33 -32.61
C LEU A 447 -4.84 -13.68 -31.68
N GLY A 448 -5.10 -14.60 -30.73
CA GLY A 448 -4.10 -14.98 -29.73
C GLY A 448 -3.97 -14.02 -28.53
N LEU A 449 -4.92 -13.09 -28.35
CA LEU A 449 -4.99 -12.15 -27.23
C LEU A 449 -6.19 -12.40 -26.30
N PRO A 450 -6.24 -13.53 -25.56
CA PRO A 450 -7.36 -13.85 -24.67
C PRO A 450 -7.49 -12.87 -23.48
N ASP A 451 -6.40 -12.21 -23.10
CA ASP A 451 -6.37 -11.13 -22.11
C ASP A 451 -7.21 -9.93 -22.57
N THR A 452 -7.04 -9.50 -23.83
CA THR A 452 -7.83 -8.41 -24.43
C THR A 452 -9.30 -8.77 -24.54
N VAL A 453 -9.61 -9.99 -24.98
CA VAL A 453 -11.01 -10.46 -25.04
C VAL A 453 -11.64 -10.47 -23.65
N SER A 454 -10.90 -10.91 -22.62
CA SER A 454 -11.37 -10.89 -21.23
C SER A 454 -11.60 -9.47 -20.71
N PHE A 455 -10.72 -8.53 -21.05
CA PHE A 455 -10.86 -7.12 -20.71
C PHE A 455 -12.11 -6.50 -21.34
N LEU A 456 -12.32 -6.69 -22.65
CA LEU A 456 -13.49 -6.18 -23.37
C LEU A 456 -14.80 -6.76 -22.81
N LYS A 457 -14.82 -8.07 -22.52
CA LYS A 457 -15.97 -8.71 -21.84
C LYS A 457 -16.23 -8.12 -20.45
N SER A 458 -15.18 -7.78 -19.72
CA SER A 458 -15.31 -7.17 -18.40
C SER A 458 -15.83 -5.74 -18.51
N LEU A 459 -15.38 -4.99 -19.52
CA LEU A 459 -15.83 -3.64 -19.82
C LEU A 459 -17.31 -3.63 -20.23
N ALA A 460 -17.74 -4.48 -21.17
CA ALA A 460 -19.13 -4.60 -21.59
C ALA A 460 -20.07 -5.01 -20.43
N LYS A 461 -19.59 -5.83 -19.49
CA LYS A 461 -20.36 -6.19 -18.28
C LYS A 461 -20.59 -5.01 -17.33
N LEU A 462 -19.77 -3.96 -17.37
CA LEU A 462 -19.98 -2.77 -16.53
C LEU A 462 -21.19 -1.95 -17.01
N ASP A 463 -21.47 -1.93 -18.31
CA ASP A 463 -22.67 -1.32 -18.88
C ASP A 463 -23.94 -2.05 -18.38
N ALA A 464 -23.99 -3.38 -18.57
CA ALA A 464 -25.11 -4.20 -18.12
C ALA A 464 -25.35 -4.15 -16.60
N ALA A 465 -24.29 -3.93 -15.81
CA ALA A 465 -24.39 -3.81 -14.36
C ALA A 465 -25.05 -2.48 -13.92
N TYR A 466 -24.89 -1.39 -14.68
CA TYR A 466 -25.38 -0.04 -14.34
C TYR A 466 -26.88 -0.01 -14.00
N ASP A 467 -27.71 -0.74 -14.74
CA ASP A 467 -29.16 -0.81 -14.50
C ASP A 467 -29.52 -1.65 -13.25
N THR A 468 -28.68 -2.62 -12.89
CA THR A 468 -28.85 -3.48 -11.71
C THR A 468 -28.26 -2.92 -10.41
N VAL A 469 -27.24 -2.05 -10.46
CA VAL A 469 -26.63 -1.43 -9.25
C VAL A 469 -27.65 -0.65 -8.42
N LYS A 470 -28.74 -0.18 -9.05
CA LYS A 470 -29.85 0.48 -8.33
C LYS A 470 -30.69 -0.46 -7.46
N ASN A 471 -30.64 -1.78 -7.64
CA ASN A 471 -31.61 -2.71 -7.04
C ASN A 471 -31.04 -3.98 -6.38
N THR A 472 -29.73 -4.22 -6.33
CA THR A 472 -29.19 -5.42 -5.67
C THR A 472 -28.17 -5.12 -4.59
N GLY A 473 -28.48 -5.53 -3.35
CA GLY A 473 -27.54 -5.52 -2.20
C GLY A 473 -26.42 -6.56 -2.29
N LYS A 474 -25.93 -6.88 -3.49
CA LYS A 474 -24.79 -7.78 -3.70
C LYS A 474 -23.51 -6.96 -3.82
N ARG A 475 -22.48 -7.53 -3.19
CA ARG A 475 -21.10 -7.06 -3.03
C ARG A 475 -20.45 -6.71 -4.37
N GLU A 476 -20.36 -5.43 -4.69
CA GLU A 476 -19.58 -4.93 -5.84
C GLU A 476 -18.30 -4.24 -5.36
N ILE A 477 -17.19 -4.65 -5.98
CA ILE A 477 -15.81 -4.17 -5.80
C ILE A 477 -15.74 -2.66 -6.12
N ARG A 478 -15.04 -1.83 -5.34
CA ARG A 478 -15.14 -0.34 -5.43
C ARG A 478 -14.69 0.23 -6.78
N GLU A 479 -13.63 -0.33 -7.35
CA GLU A 479 -13.21 -0.03 -8.73
C GLU A 479 -14.31 -0.35 -9.74
N ARG A 480 -15.16 -1.37 -9.50
CA ARG A 480 -16.32 -1.67 -10.36
C ARG A 480 -17.40 -0.62 -10.21
N ILE A 481 -17.72 -0.20 -8.98
CA ILE A 481 -18.69 0.89 -8.75
C ILE A 481 -18.20 2.18 -9.42
N ALA A 482 -16.92 2.52 -9.22
CA ALA A 482 -16.30 3.69 -9.83
C ALA A 482 -16.29 3.59 -11.36
N ALA A 483 -15.95 2.42 -11.93
CA ALA A 483 -15.91 2.16 -13.36
C ALA A 483 -17.29 2.16 -14.02
N THR A 484 -18.31 1.62 -13.33
CA THR A 484 -19.70 1.59 -13.82
C THR A 484 -20.28 3.00 -13.98
N ALA A 485 -19.83 3.95 -13.14
CA ALA A 485 -20.21 5.36 -13.21
C ALA A 485 -19.24 6.23 -14.02
N LEU A 486 -18.19 5.65 -14.63
CA LEU A 486 -17.08 6.39 -15.25
C LEU A 486 -17.38 6.84 -16.68
N PHE A 487 -18.03 5.98 -17.47
CA PHE A 487 -18.30 6.20 -18.89
C PHE A 487 -19.77 6.55 -19.14
N ASP A 488 -20.00 7.27 -20.24
CA ASP A 488 -21.29 7.40 -20.87
C ASP A 488 -21.41 6.35 -21.98
N TRP A 489 -22.18 5.29 -21.73
CA TRP A 489 -22.22 4.11 -22.60
C TRP A 489 -22.96 4.34 -23.94
N GLU A 490 -23.56 5.52 -24.13
CA GLU A 490 -24.15 5.95 -25.39
C GLU A 490 -23.13 6.59 -26.37
N GLU A 491 -21.90 6.85 -25.91
CA GLU A 491 -20.85 7.52 -26.67
C GLU A 491 -19.62 6.59 -26.82
N ASP A 492 -18.80 6.84 -27.84
CA ASP A 492 -17.67 5.96 -28.18
C ASP A 492 -16.63 5.83 -27.04
N ILE A 493 -16.14 4.61 -26.82
CA ILE A 493 -15.05 4.29 -25.91
C ILE A 493 -13.88 3.72 -26.73
N PHE A 494 -12.70 4.31 -26.57
CA PHE A 494 -11.49 3.81 -27.21
C PHE A 494 -10.74 2.89 -26.27
N VAL A 495 -10.28 1.74 -26.76
CA VAL A 495 -9.50 0.78 -25.98
C VAL A 495 -8.13 0.59 -26.61
N THR A 496 -7.08 0.66 -25.79
CA THR A 496 -5.70 0.38 -26.21
C THR A 496 -5.07 -0.69 -25.33
N ARG A 497 -4.01 -1.30 -25.87
CA ARG A 497 -3.22 -2.34 -25.23
C ARG A 497 -1.74 -2.04 -25.40
N ALA A 498 -0.95 -2.25 -24.35
CA ALA A 498 0.51 -2.24 -24.46
C ALA A 498 1.12 -3.36 -23.59
N PRO A 499 2.01 -4.20 -24.14
CA PRO A 499 2.63 -5.31 -23.41
C PRO A 499 3.75 -4.82 -22.48
N GLY A 500 4.08 -5.64 -21.46
CA GLY A 500 5.37 -5.55 -20.79
C GLY A 500 6.52 -6.04 -21.68
N ARG A 501 7.72 -6.19 -21.11
CA ARG A 501 8.87 -6.79 -21.83
C ARG A 501 9.62 -7.83 -21.02
N LEU A 502 10.35 -8.67 -21.75
CA LEU A 502 11.43 -9.50 -21.27
C LEU A 502 12.76 -9.02 -21.85
N ASP A 503 13.73 -8.81 -20.97
CA ASP A 503 15.12 -8.52 -21.34
C ASP A 503 15.83 -9.78 -21.82
N VAL A 504 16.04 -9.91 -23.13
CA VAL A 504 16.75 -11.06 -23.68
C VAL A 504 18.25 -10.77 -23.76
N MET A 505 18.62 -9.55 -24.16
CA MET A 505 20.02 -9.13 -24.23
C MET A 505 20.14 -7.62 -24.06
N GLY A 506 21.12 -7.19 -23.26
CA GLY A 506 21.56 -5.80 -23.24
C GLY A 506 20.86 -4.92 -22.19
N GLY A 507 20.26 -5.48 -21.14
CA GLY A 507 19.66 -4.69 -20.06
C GLY A 507 20.55 -3.62 -19.44
N ILE A 508 21.86 -3.88 -19.30
CA ILE A 508 22.85 -2.91 -18.81
C ILE A 508 23.11 -1.75 -19.80
N ALA A 509 22.75 -1.95 -21.07
CA ALA A 509 23.00 -1.03 -22.18
C ALA A 509 21.84 -0.08 -22.49
N ASP A 510 20.78 -0.05 -21.66
CA ASP A 510 19.64 0.87 -21.82
C ASP A 510 20.07 2.36 -21.85
N TYR A 511 21.27 2.66 -21.35
CA TYR A 511 21.86 4.00 -21.28
C TYR A 511 23.13 4.14 -22.12
N SER A 512 23.50 3.13 -22.91
CA SER A 512 24.63 3.19 -23.84
C SER A 512 24.15 3.17 -25.29
N GLY A 513 25.07 3.41 -26.22
CA GLY A 513 24.84 3.18 -27.65
C GLY A 513 24.98 1.71 -28.07
N SER A 514 24.82 0.75 -27.16
CA SER A 514 24.96 -0.67 -27.52
C SER A 514 23.65 -1.27 -28.02
N LEU A 515 23.77 -2.33 -28.80
CA LEU A 515 22.64 -3.13 -29.27
C LEU A 515 21.97 -3.88 -28.12
N VAL A 516 20.63 -3.81 -28.08
CA VAL A 516 19.80 -4.60 -27.18
C VAL A 516 18.82 -5.45 -27.99
N LEU A 517 18.39 -6.58 -27.42
CA LEU A 517 17.36 -7.46 -27.98
C LEU A 517 16.27 -7.67 -26.93
N GLN A 518 15.06 -7.22 -27.24
CA GLN A 518 13.97 -7.16 -26.29
C GLN A 518 12.75 -7.89 -26.81
N MET A 519 12.04 -8.60 -25.95
CA MET A 519 10.86 -9.37 -26.36
C MET A 519 9.62 -8.86 -25.64
N PRO A 520 8.56 -8.43 -26.33
CA PRO A 520 7.26 -8.18 -25.69
C PRO A 520 6.76 -9.45 -25.00
N ILE A 521 6.27 -9.33 -23.78
CA ILE A 521 5.58 -10.45 -23.10
C ILE A 521 4.10 -10.46 -23.46
N ARG A 522 3.43 -11.56 -23.12
CA ARG A 522 1.99 -11.70 -23.37
C ARG A 522 1.18 -10.82 -22.42
N GLU A 523 1.60 -10.70 -21.17
CA GLU A 523 0.94 -9.88 -20.16
C GLU A 523 1.00 -8.39 -20.58
N ALA A 524 -0.13 -7.70 -20.48
CA ALA A 524 -0.29 -6.34 -20.99
C ALA A 524 -1.12 -5.46 -20.06
N CYS A 525 -0.98 -4.15 -20.29
CA CYS A 525 -1.85 -3.11 -19.78
C CYS A 525 -2.90 -2.77 -20.83
N HIS A 526 -4.14 -2.63 -20.40
CA HIS A 526 -5.30 -2.20 -21.17
C HIS A 526 -5.81 -0.88 -20.61
N VAL A 527 -6.11 0.05 -21.51
CA VAL A 527 -6.70 1.34 -21.15
C VAL A 527 -7.95 1.56 -21.98
N ALA A 528 -9.09 1.74 -21.31
CA ALA A 528 -10.30 2.27 -21.92
C ALA A 528 -10.39 3.77 -21.63
N ILE A 529 -10.68 4.59 -22.64
CA ILE A 529 -10.76 6.05 -22.52
C ILE A 529 -11.99 6.60 -23.22
N GLN A 530 -12.56 7.64 -22.65
CA GLN A 530 -13.62 8.43 -23.25
C GLN A 530 -13.35 9.92 -23.05
N LYS A 531 -13.60 10.70 -24.10
CA LYS A 531 -13.55 12.16 -24.09
C LYS A 531 -14.98 12.68 -23.98
N ILE A 532 -15.30 13.42 -22.92
CA ILE A 532 -16.67 13.83 -22.61
C ILE A 532 -16.74 15.35 -22.49
N HIS A 533 -17.78 15.96 -23.04
CA HIS A 533 -18.02 17.39 -22.85
C HIS A 533 -18.18 17.70 -21.34
N PRO A 534 -17.54 18.73 -20.78
CA PRO A 534 -17.57 19.00 -19.32
C PRO A 534 -18.98 19.29 -18.74
N GLY A 535 -19.98 19.52 -19.59
CA GLY A 535 -21.39 19.64 -19.19
C GLY A 535 -22.17 18.32 -19.17
N LYS A 536 -21.63 17.24 -19.74
CA LYS A 536 -22.26 15.91 -19.86
C LYS A 536 -21.54 14.82 -19.04
N GLU A 537 -20.39 15.14 -18.46
CA GLU A 537 -19.58 14.20 -17.69
C GLU A 537 -20.29 13.65 -16.44
N ARG A 538 -20.02 12.38 -16.14
CA ARG A 538 -20.48 11.71 -14.92
C ARG A 538 -19.39 11.85 -13.84
N LEU A 539 -19.51 12.90 -13.03
CA LEU A 539 -18.57 13.12 -11.93
C LEU A 539 -18.88 12.23 -10.73
N TRP A 540 -17.82 11.73 -10.07
CA TRP A 540 -17.95 11.20 -8.73
C TRP A 540 -18.42 12.30 -7.76
N LYS A 541 -19.15 11.93 -6.71
CA LYS A 541 -19.79 12.89 -5.80
C LYS A 541 -18.83 13.94 -5.22
N HIS A 542 -17.61 13.54 -4.88
CA HIS A 542 -16.60 14.46 -4.37
C HIS A 542 -16.05 15.40 -5.44
N ALA A 543 -15.86 14.93 -6.68
CA ALA A 543 -15.49 15.76 -7.82
C ALA A 543 -16.59 16.75 -8.20
N GLN A 544 -17.84 16.28 -8.22
CA GLN A 544 -19.02 17.13 -8.43
C GLN A 544 -19.12 18.24 -7.38
N ALA A 545 -18.85 17.92 -6.11
CA ALA A 545 -18.90 18.89 -5.04
C ALA A 545 -17.78 19.94 -5.12
N ARG A 546 -16.56 19.56 -5.52
CA ARG A 546 -15.48 20.53 -5.81
C ARG A 546 -15.88 21.50 -6.92
N LYS A 547 -16.47 20.98 -7.99
CA LYS A 547 -16.95 21.78 -9.12
C LYS A 547 -18.04 22.78 -8.69
N LEU A 548 -19.04 22.32 -7.92
CA LEU A 548 -20.09 23.18 -7.36
C LEU A 548 -19.54 24.26 -6.42
N ALA A 549 -18.50 23.96 -5.64
CA ALA A 549 -17.89 24.92 -4.73
C ALA A 549 -17.11 26.04 -5.43
N LYS A 550 -16.54 25.78 -6.61
CA LYS A 550 -15.82 26.81 -7.40
C LYS A 550 -16.75 27.86 -8.02
N GLY A 551 -18.03 27.54 -8.24
CA GLY A 551 -19.02 28.48 -8.80
C GLY A 551 -18.81 28.85 -10.27
N ASP A 552 -17.71 28.40 -10.88
CA ASP A 552 -17.41 28.57 -12.30
C ASP A 552 -18.20 27.57 -13.16
N GLY A 553 -18.34 27.89 -14.45
CA GLY A 553 -19.01 27.03 -15.44
C GLY A 553 -18.37 25.64 -15.58
N PRO A 554 -18.85 24.80 -16.51
CA PRO A 554 -18.40 23.42 -16.60
C PRO A 554 -16.89 23.32 -16.90
N THR A 555 -16.10 22.96 -15.87
CA THR A 555 -14.65 22.76 -15.95
C THR A 555 -14.30 21.34 -16.39
N PRO A 556 -13.33 21.15 -17.31
CA PRO A 556 -12.86 19.82 -17.69
C PRO A 556 -12.14 19.09 -16.56
N VAL A 557 -12.48 17.83 -16.33
CA VAL A 557 -11.93 16.97 -15.26
C VAL A 557 -11.27 15.73 -15.86
N LEU A 558 -10.19 15.27 -15.25
CA LEU A 558 -9.58 13.97 -15.48
C LEU A 558 -10.04 13.00 -14.38
N GLN A 559 -10.59 11.85 -14.75
CA GLN A 559 -10.97 10.77 -13.84
C GLN A 559 -10.31 9.46 -14.30
N ILE A 560 -9.60 8.78 -13.39
CA ILE A 560 -8.87 7.56 -13.69
C ILE A 560 -9.25 6.48 -12.67
N VAL A 561 -9.65 5.30 -13.15
CA VAL A 561 -9.85 4.10 -12.34
C VAL A 561 -8.70 3.13 -12.57
N SER A 562 -8.03 2.70 -11.50
CA SER A 562 -7.07 1.58 -11.52
C SER A 562 -7.79 0.29 -11.13
N PHE A 563 -8.10 -0.52 -12.14
CA PHE A 563 -8.90 -1.73 -12.05
C PHE A 563 -8.02 -2.97 -11.78
N GLY A 564 -8.39 -3.79 -10.80
CA GLY A 564 -7.61 -4.88 -10.21
C GLY A 564 -6.70 -4.47 -9.05
N SER A 565 -6.88 -3.29 -8.44
CA SER A 565 -5.89 -2.69 -7.51
C SER A 565 -6.14 -2.96 -6.01
N GLU A 566 -7.18 -3.72 -5.66
CA GLU A 566 -7.75 -3.80 -4.31
C GLU A 566 -6.81 -4.25 -3.18
N LEU A 567 -5.80 -5.05 -3.52
CA LEU A 567 -4.81 -5.60 -2.60
C LEU A 567 -3.51 -4.79 -2.57
N SER A 568 -3.41 -3.76 -3.40
CA SER A 568 -2.24 -2.87 -3.44
C SER A 568 -2.42 -1.66 -2.53
N ASN A 569 -1.30 -1.08 -2.07
CA ASN A 569 -1.28 0.19 -1.34
C ASN A 569 -1.72 1.40 -2.20
N ARG A 570 -2.15 1.18 -3.45
CA ARG A 570 -2.62 2.25 -4.34
C ARG A 570 -4.10 2.55 -4.15
N GLY A 571 -4.45 3.82 -4.34
CA GLY A 571 -5.83 4.28 -4.50
C GLY A 571 -6.46 3.69 -5.76
N PRO A 572 -7.70 3.18 -5.71
CA PRO A 572 -8.38 2.62 -6.89
C PRO A 572 -8.81 3.69 -7.89
N THR A 573 -8.80 4.96 -7.47
CA THR A 573 -9.29 6.09 -8.25
C THR A 573 -8.37 7.29 -8.09
N PHE A 574 -8.22 8.07 -9.16
CA PHE A 574 -7.58 9.37 -9.16
C PHE A 574 -8.45 10.36 -9.92
N ASP A 575 -8.51 11.61 -9.46
CA ASP A 575 -9.14 12.69 -10.22
C ASP A 575 -8.38 14.00 -10.05
N MET A 576 -8.46 14.87 -11.05
CA MET A 576 -7.97 16.25 -10.97
C MET A 576 -8.68 17.15 -11.99
N ASP A 577 -8.72 18.45 -11.72
CA ASP A 577 -9.19 19.39 -12.74
C ASP A 577 -8.08 19.57 -13.78
N LEU A 578 -8.41 19.54 -15.07
CA LEU A 578 -7.40 19.72 -16.11
C LEU A 578 -6.76 21.12 -16.08
N SER A 579 -7.43 22.10 -15.45
CA SER A 579 -6.87 23.42 -15.15
C SER A 579 -5.65 23.36 -14.23
N ASP A 580 -5.53 22.33 -13.37
CA ASP A 580 -4.42 22.20 -12.42
C ASP A 580 -3.08 21.95 -13.14
N PHE A 581 -3.11 21.52 -14.40
CA PHE A 581 -1.92 21.42 -15.25
C PHE A 581 -1.40 22.76 -15.77
N TRP A 582 -2.10 23.88 -15.53
CA TRP A 582 -1.71 25.19 -16.03
C TRP A 582 -1.10 26.06 -14.94
N ASP A 583 -0.09 26.86 -15.33
CA ASP A 583 0.51 27.92 -14.53
C ASP A 583 0.40 29.22 -15.33
N GLY A 584 -0.71 29.93 -15.17
CA GLY A 584 -1.11 31.00 -16.09
C GLY A 584 -1.42 30.44 -17.49
N GLU A 585 -0.77 30.96 -18.52
CA GLU A 585 -1.00 30.56 -19.92
C GLU A 585 -0.13 29.38 -20.40
N GLN A 586 0.76 28.86 -19.55
CA GLN A 586 1.70 27.79 -19.89
C GLN A 586 1.40 26.53 -19.08
N PRO A 587 1.62 25.32 -19.63
CA PRO A 587 1.55 24.10 -18.84
C PRO A 587 2.61 24.13 -17.73
N MET A 588 2.25 23.64 -16.55
CA MET A 588 3.10 23.59 -15.37
C MET A 588 4.46 22.94 -15.65
N SER A 589 5.47 23.27 -14.84
CA SER A 589 6.78 22.64 -14.97
C SER A 589 6.71 21.15 -14.59
N TYR A 590 7.60 20.33 -15.18
CA TYR A 590 7.71 18.92 -14.81
C TYR A 590 8.07 18.74 -13.32
N GLU A 591 8.86 19.65 -12.76
CA GLU A 591 9.20 19.65 -11.33
C GLU A 591 7.96 19.88 -10.45
N LYS A 592 7.11 20.85 -10.81
CA LYS A 592 5.86 21.11 -10.09
C LYS A 592 4.92 19.91 -10.18
N ALA A 593 4.84 19.25 -11.35
CA ALA A 593 4.03 18.06 -11.54
C ALA A 593 4.55 16.87 -10.71
N ARG A 594 5.86 16.64 -10.71
CA ARG A 594 6.50 15.62 -9.87
C ARG A 594 6.20 15.85 -8.39
N ASN A 595 6.35 17.08 -7.93
CA ASN A 595 6.05 17.44 -6.55
C ASN A 595 4.57 17.25 -6.22
N TYR A 596 3.66 17.54 -7.15
CA TYR A 596 2.22 17.31 -7.00
C TYR A 596 1.89 15.82 -6.82
N PHE A 597 2.34 14.96 -7.75
CA PHE A 597 2.05 13.53 -7.68
C PHE A 597 2.79 12.79 -6.55
N ALA A 598 3.84 13.39 -5.99
CA ALA A 598 4.56 12.83 -4.84
C ALA A 598 3.87 13.08 -3.49
N GLN A 599 2.83 13.93 -3.42
CA GLN A 599 2.18 14.31 -2.15
C GLN A 599 1.39 13.16 -1.51
N ASP A 600 0.80 12.30 -2.33
CA ASP A 600 -0.02 11.16 -1.89
C ASP A 600 0.60 9.86 -2.44
N PRO A 601 1.35 9.10 -1.61
CA PRO A 601 1.96 7.84 -2.02
C PRO A 601 0.96 6.85 -2.64
N SER A 602 -0.27 6.80 -2.14
CA SER A 602 -1.32 5.93 -2.66
C SER A 602 -1.79 6.32 -4.07
N GLN A 603 -1.63 7.59 -4.46
CA GLN A 603 -2.01 8.11 -5.79
C GLN A 603 -0.83 8.36 -6.71
N ARG A 604 0.41 8.09 -6.27
CA ARG A 604 1.63 8.32 -7.06
C ARG A 604 1.61 7.62 -8.42
N TRP A 605 0.92 6.48 -8.53
CA TRP A 605 0.74 5.75 -9.78
C TRP A 605 0.04 6.59 -10.86
N ALA A 606 -0.78 7.56 -10.48
CA ALA A 606 -1.47 8.43 -11.44
C ALA A 606 -0.49 9.27 -12.26
N ALA A 607 0.74 9.49 -11.79
CA ALA A 607 1.78 10.19 -12.54
C ALA A 607 2.11 9.51 -13.89
N PHE A 608 2.06 8.17 -13.95
CA PHE A 608 2.30 7.41 -15.20
C PHE A 608 1.20 7.63 -16.24
N VAL A 609 -0.02 7.93 -15.80
CA VAL A 609 -1.19 8.09 -16.67
C VAL A 609 -1.44 9.57 -16.94
N ALA A 610 -1.71 10.36 -15.91
CA ALA A 610 -1.96 11.80 -16.00
C ALA A 610 -0.73 12.58 -16.51
N GLY A 611 0.49 12.08 -16.28
CA GLY A 611 1.70 12.67 -16.82
C GLY A 611 1.77 12.63 -18.35
N THR A 612 1.12 11.66 -19.01
CA THR A 612 1.05 11.60 -20.47
C THR A 612 0.34 12.83 -21.05
N ILE A 613 -0.73 13.30 -20.38
CA ILE A 613 -1.47 14.52 -20.75
C ILE A 613 -0.55 15.72 -20.66
N LEU A 614 0.15 15.91 -19.53
CA LEU A 614 1.09 17.02 -19.36
C LEU A 614 2.22 17.01 -20.39
N VAL A 615 2.78 15.83 -20.70
CA VAL A 615 3.82 15.70 -21.73
C VAL A 615 3.28 16.08 -23.11
N LEU A 616 2.07 15.65 -23.48
CA LEU A 616 1.45 16.07 -24.74
C LEU A 616 1.18 17.58 -24.79
N MET A 617 0.77 18.19 -23.67
CA MET A 617 0.60 19.65 -23.57
C MET A 617 1.93 20.39 -23.78
N LYS A 618 3.02 19.93 -23.17
CA LYS A 618 4.32 20.62 -23.22
C LYS A 618 5.09 20.38 -24.50
N GLU A 619 5.13 19.14 -24.98
CA GLU A 619 5.98 18.73 -26.10
C GLU A 619 5.29 18.90 -27.45
N LEU A 620 3.97 18.73 -27.50
CA LEU A 620 3.18 18.82 -28.74
C LEU A 620 2.16 19.98 -28.74
N GLY A 621 2.08 20.78 -27.66
CA GLY A 621 1.20 21.95 -27.60
C GLY A 621 -0.30 21.64 -27.56
N ILE A 622 -0.67 20.39 -27.22
CA ILE A 622 -2.07 19.95 -27.21
C ILE A 622 -2.85 20.61 -26.08
N ARG A 623 -4.08 21.05 -26.36
CA ARG A 623 -5.01 21.55 -25.36
C ARG A 623 -6.16 20.58 -25.16
N PHE A 624 -6.48 20.32 -23.89
CA PHE A 624 -7.54 19.41 -23.49
C PHE A 624 -8.72 20.21 -22.93
N GLU A 625 -9.72 20.46 -23.78
CA GLU A 625 -10.92 21.25 -23.45
C GLU A 625 -12.10 20.39 -22.99
N ASN A 626 -12.01 19.07 -23.18
CA ASN A 626 -13.01 18.11 -22.75
C ASN A 626 -12.49 17.31 -21.55
N SER A 627 -13.41 16.81 -20.75
CA SER A 627 -13.10 15.88 -19.68
C SER A 627 -12.61 14.55 -20.23
N ILE A 628 -11.79 13.87 -19.45
CA ILE A 628 -11.15 12.61 -19.81
C ILE A 628 -11.46 11.57 -18.73
N SER A 629 -12.16 10.51 -19.11
CA SER A 629 -12.43 9.34 -18.27
C SER A 629 -11.56 8.18 -18.73
N MET A 630 -10.78 7.57 -17.82
CA MET A 630 -9.87 6.47 -18.13
C MET A 630 -10.02 5.31 -17.15
N LEU A 631 -10.11 4.09 -17.67
CA LEU A 631 -10.01 2.84 -16.90
C LEU A 631 -8.73 2.12 -17.30
N VAL A 632 -7.87 1.85 -16.34
CA VAL A 632 -6.58 1.19 -16.52
C VAL A 632 -6.62 -0.17 -15.84
N SER A 633 -6.32 -1.24 -16.57
CA SER A 633 -6.18 -2.59 -16.01
C SER A 633 -4.90 -3.22 -16.54
N SER A 634 -4.07 -3.79 -15.66
CA SER A 634 -2.80 -4.38 -16.09
C SER A 634 -2.59 -5.75 -15.46
N ALA A 635 -2.27 -6.72 -16.31
CA ALA A 635 -1.78 -8.03 -15.90
C ALA A 635 -0.24 -8.10 -15.84
N VAL A 636 0.45 -7.01 -16.21
CA VAL A 636 1.93 -6.97 -16.19
C VAL A 636 2.42 -6.99 -14.74
N PRO A 637 3.23 -8.00 -14.34
CA PRO A 637 3.72 -8.11 -12.98
C PRO A 637 4.52 -6.89 -12.53
N GLU A 638 4.13 -6.31 -11.40
CA GLU A 638 4.70 -5.05 -10.94
C GLU A 638 5.97 -5.23 -10.13
N GLY A 639 6.94 -4.36 -10.41
CA GLY A 639 8.24 -4.40 -9.75
C GLY A 639 9.02 -5.69 -10.03
N LYS A 640 8.64 -6.46 -11.05
CA LYS A 640 9.29 -7.72 -11.43
C LYS A 640 10.33 -7.58 -12.54
N GLY A 641 10.70 -6.34 -12.89
CA GLY A 641 11.67 -6.06 -13.96
C GLY A 641 11.15 -6.35 -15.37
N VAL A 642 9.83 -6.38 -15.56
CA VAL A 642 9.16 -6.67 -16.85
C VAL A 642 8.43 -5.46 -17.44
N SER A 643 8.86 -4.26 -17.07
CA SER A 643 8.40 -2.97 -17.64
C SER A 643 6.91 -2.67 -17.46
N SER A 644 6.38 -2.90 -16.25
CA SER A 644 4.99 -2.54 -15.92
C SER A 644 4.69 -1.05 -16.04
N SER A 645 5.66 -0.16 -15.76
CA SER A 645 5.50 1.30 -15.91
C SER A 645 5.36 1.70 -17.38
N ALA A 646 6.28 1.25 -18.23
CA ALA A 646 6.24 1.53 -19.66
C ALA A 646 4.96 1.02 -20.33
N ALA A 647 4.48 -0.18 -19.97
CA ALA A 647 3.20 -0.69 -20.48
C ALA A 647 2.02 0.24 -20.11
N ILE A 648 2.00 0.78 -18.90
CA ILE A 648 0.95 1.72 -18.46
C ILE A 648 1.05 3.04 -19.24
N GLU A 649 2.25 3.61 -19.38
CA GLU A 649 2.48 4.86 -20.09
C GLU A 649 2.11 4.74 -21.58
N VAL A 650 2.59 3.68 -22.25
CA VAL A 650 2.35 3.44 -23.68
C VAL A 650 0.88 3.19 -23.95
N ALA A 651 0.19 2.38 -23.13
CA ALA A 651 -1.25 2.17 -23.30
C ALA A 651 -2.03 3.47 -23.09
N SER A 652 -1.70 4.23 -22.04
CA SER A 652 -2.37 5.50 -21.72
C SER A 652 -2.15 6.56 -22.78
N MET A 653 -0.93 6.73 -23.25
CA MET A 653 -0.58 7.70 -24.28
C MET A 653 -1.21 7.33 -25.63
N SER A 654 -1.23 6.04 -25.97
CA SER A 654 -1.92 5.55 -27.17
C SER A 654 -3.42 5.80 -27.10
N ALA A 655 -4.03 5.62 -25.93
CA ALA A 655 -5.45 5.87 -25.71
C ALA A 655 -5.79 7.36 -25.89
N ILE A 656 -5.01 8.24 -25.28
CA ILE A 656 -5.18 9.70 -25.42
C ILE A 656 -4.94 10.14 -26.86
N ALA A 657 -3.92 9.60 -27.53
CA ALA A 657 -3.68 9.89 -28.94
C ALA A 657 -4.87 9.47 -29.82
N ALA A 658 -5.42 8.27 -29.61
CA ALA A 658 -6.54 7.74 -30.37
C ALA A 658 -7.81 8.60 -30.23
N VAL A 659 -8.24 8.90 -29.00
CA VAL A 659 -9.50 9.67 -28.76
C VAL A 659 -9.42 11.14 -29.17
N HIS A 660 -8.19 11.67 -29.34
CA HIS A 660 -7.92 13.01 -29.86
C HIS A 660 -7.51 13.03 -31.34
N GLY A 661 -7.48 11.88 -32.02
CA GLY A 661 -7.10 11.77 -33.43
C GLY A 661 -5.63 12.16 -33.72
N LEU A 662 -4.76 12.06 -32.72
CA LEU A 662 -3.33 12.37 -32.85
C LEU A 662 -2.61 11.19 -33.52
N LYS A 663 -1.84 11.49 -34.57
CA LYS A 663 -1.00 10.49 -35.26
C LYS A 663 0.42 10.59 -34.74
N ILE A 664 0.73 9.81 -33.71
CA ILE A 664 2.08 9.76 -33.11
C ILE A 664 2.75 8.45 -33.54
N PRO A 665 3.88 8.49 -34.27
CA PRO A 665 4.63 7.29 -34.62
C PRO A 665 5.09 6.51 -33.37
N PRO A 666 5.13 5.16 -33.40
CA PRO A 666 5.45 4.34 -32.22
C PRO A 666 6.76 4.73 -31.51
N ARG A 667 7.81 5.05 -32.27
CA ARG A 667 9.09 5.52 -31.74
C ARG A 667 8.96 6.84 -30.97
N GLU A 668 8.20 7.78 -31.52
CA GLU A 668 7.98 9.09 -30.89
C GLU A 668 7.12 8.94 -29.63
N LEU A 669 6.08 8.09 -29.70
CA LEU A 669 5.25 7.74 -28.55
C LEU A 669 6.08 7.16 -27.41
N ALA A 670 7.01 6.25 -27.70
CA ALA A 670 7.93 5.69 -26.71
C ALA A 670 8.82 6.76 -26.06
N LEU A 671 9.34 7.72 -26.84
CA LEU A 671 10.15 8.82 -26.33
C LEU A 671 9.36 9.80 -25.47
N LEU A 672 8.09 10.06 -25.81
CA LEU A 672 7.19 10.86 -24.98
C LEU A 672 6.86 10.13 -23.67
N CYS A 673 6.61 8.82 -23.71
CA CYS A 673 6.42 8.00 -22.50
C CYS A 673 7.68 8.02 -21.62
N GLN A 674 8.88 7.88 -22.20
CA GLN A 674 10.13 8.02 -21.45
C GLN A 674 10.23 9.39 -20.75
N LYS A 675 9.73 10.48 -21.35
CA LYS A 675 9.67 11.80 -20.69
C LYS A 675 8.70 11.80 -19.52
N VAL A 676 7.57 11.09 -19.58
CA VAL A 676 6.65 10.92 -18.45
C VAL A 676 7.39 10.31 -17.26
N GLU A 677 8.04 9.16 -17.47
CA GLU A 677 8.75 8.45 -16.40
C GLU A 677 9.90 9.30 -15.80
N ASN A 678 10.73 9.89 -16.67
CA ASN A 678 11.88 10.67 -16.24
C ASN A 678 11.51 12.00 -15.58
N HIS A 679 10.57 12.74 -16.15
CA HIS A 679 10.31 14.11 -15.76
C HIS A 679 9.16 14.23 -14.76
N VAL A 680 8.04 13.55 -15.01
CA VAL A 680 6.84 13.62 -14.16
C VAL A 680 6.94 12.64 -12.98
N VAL A 681 7.23 11.36 -13.24
CA VAL A 681 7.35 10.34 -12.18
C VAL A 681 8.67 10.52 -11.40
N GLY A 682 9.72 10.95 -12.10
CA GLY A 682 11.05 11.18 -11.53
C GLY A 682 11.93 9.92 -11.47
N ALA A 683 11.60 8.88 -12.23
CA ALA A 683 12.40 7.67 -12.32
C ALA A 683 13.38 7.78 -13.50
N PRO A 684 14.70 7.68 -13.28
CA PRO A 684 15.72 7.93 -14.30
C PRO A 684 15.89 6.74 -15.26
N CYS A 685 14.84 6.37 -16.02
CA CYS A 685 14.80 5.24 -16.95
C CYS A 685 15.49 5.53 -18.29
N GLY A 686 15.92 4.48 -19.00
CA GLY A 686 16.31 4.54 -20.41
C GLY A 686 15.08 4.43 -21.31
N VAL A 687 15.25 4.01 -22.55
CA VAL A 687 14.18 4.04 -23.58
C VAL A 687 13.70 2.64 -23.96
N MET A 688 14.46 1.61 -23.58
CA MET A 688 14.26 0.23 -24.00
C MET A 688 12.88 -0.31 -23.64
N ASP A 689 12.40 0.01 -22.45
CA ASP A 689 11.10 -0.41 -21.92
C ASP A 689 9.95 0.11 -22.78
N GLN A 690 9.87 1.43 -22.96
CA GLN A 690 8.84 2.09 -23.76
C GLN A 690 8.95 1.71 -25.24
N MET A 691 10.17 1.59 -25.77
CA MET A 691 10.36 1.23 -27.18
C MET A 691 9.88 -0.18 -27.47
N THR A 692 10.18 -1.15 -26.58
CA THR A 692 9.72 -2.53 -26.75
C THR A 692 8.22 -2.63 -26.64
N SER A 693 7.63 -1.91 -25.68
CA SER A 693 6.18 -1.88 -25.51
C SER A 693 5.45 -1.25 -26.70
N ALA A 694 6.02 -0.22 -27.33
CA ALA A 694 5.40 0.50 -28.45
C ALA A 694 5.71 -0.10 -29.85
N CYS A 695 6.91 -0.65 -30.06
CA CYS A 695 7.41 -1.06 -31.39
C CYS A 695 7.60 -2.57 -31.54
N GLY A 696 7.48 -3.35 -30.46
CA GLY A 696 7.73 -4.78 -30.52
C GLY A 696 6.57 -5.56 -31.14
N GLU A 697 6.89 -6.70 -31.75
CA GLU A 697 5.90 -7.66 -32.26
C GLU A 697 5.95 -8.96 -31.45
N SER A 698 4.79 -9.62 -31.32
CA SER A 698 4.72 -10.93 -30.68
C SER A 698 5.65 -11.92 -31.39
N THR A 699 6.33 -12.78 -30.62
CA THR A 699 7.22 -13.85 -31.12
C THR A 699 8.50 -13.38 -31.84
N LYS A 700 8.82 -12.09 -31.79
CA LYS A 700 10.06 -11.52 -32.34
C LYS A 700 10.85 -10.78 -31.27
N LEU A 701 12.15 -10.67 -31.49
CA LEU A 701 13.04 -9.81 -30.70
C LEU A 701 13.16 -8.45 -31.39
N LEU A 702 12.88 -7.37 -30.66
CA LEU A 702 13.15 -6.02 -31.09
C LEU A 702 14.65 -5.73 -30.93
N ALA A 703 15.34 -5.55 -32.06
CA ALA A 703 16.72 -5.07 -32.11
C ALA A 703 16.73 -3.55 -32.14
N MET A 704 17.39 -2.92 -31.17
CA MET A 704 17.50 -1.47 -31.12
C MET A 704 18.81 -1.01 -30.49
N VAL A 705 19.19 0.23 -30.78
CA VAL A 705 20.25 0.95 -30.10
C VAL A 705 19.62 2.02 -29.21
N CYS A 706 19.88 1.98 -27.91
CA CYS A 706 19.22 2.88 -26.95
C CYS A 706 19.66 4.35 -27.09
N GLN A 707 20.82 4.61 -27.71
CA GLN A 707 21.22 5.95 -28.16
C GLN A 707 21.57 5.90 -29.65
N PRO A 708 20.84 6.60 -30.55
CA PRO A 708 19.86 7.67 -30.31
C PRO A 708 18.40 7.18 -30.23
N ALA A 709 18.14 6.04 -29.59
CA ALA A 709 16.84 5.35 -29.59
C ALA A 709 16.41 4.94 -30.99
N GLU A 710 17.26 4.18 -31.69
CA GLU A 710 17.05 3.71 -33.06
C GLU A 710 16.61 2.26 -33.08
N VAL A 711 15.45 1.98 -33.70
CA VAL A 711 14.99 0.61 -33.95
C VAL A 711 15.69 0.10 -35.21
N LEU A 712 16.49 -0.96 -35.07
CA LEU A 712 17.20 -1.56 -36.20
C LEU A 712 16.32 -2.57 -36.95
N GLY A 713 15.38 -3.21 -36.25
CA GLY A 713 14.42 -4.13 -36.85
C GLY A 713 13.93 -5.19 -35.87
N LEU A 714 13.16 -6.14 -36.41
CA LEU A 714 12.65 -7.28 -35.67
C LEU A 714 13.38 -8.54 -36.11
N VAL A 715 13.77 -9.38 -35.16
CA VAL A 715 14.49 -10.63 -35.37
C VAL A 715 13.57 -11.79 -35.01
N ASP A 716 13.35 -12.70 -35.95
CA ASP A 716 12.55 -13.90 -35.72
C ASP A 716 13.23 -14.82 -34.69
N ILE A 717 12.43 -15.35 -33.76
CA ILE A 717 12.89 -16.35 -32.80
C ILE A 717 12.89 -17.71 -33.51
N PRO A 718 14.04 -18.42 -33.60
CA PRO A 718 14.07 -19.74 -34.20
C PRO A 718 13.07 -20.69 -33.54
N SER A 719 12.38 -21.50 -34.34
CA SER A 719 11.24 -22.33 -33.87
C SER A 719 11.59 -23.31 -32.75
N HIS A 720 12.87 -23.67 -32.61
CA HIS A 720 13.41 -24.57 -31.57
C HIS A 720 13.94 -23.83 -30.32
N ILE A 721 13.86 -22.49 -30.27
CA ILE A 721 14.28 -21.66 -29.13
C ILE A 721 13.04 -21.07 -28.45
N ARG A 722 13.08 -20.98 -27.11
CA ARG A 722 12.06 -20.32 -26.28
C ARG A 722 12.73 -19.55 -25.14
N PHE A 723 12.15 -18.42 -24.77
CA PHE A 723 12.60 -17.60 -23.64
C PHE A 723 11.60 -17.72 -22.49
N TRP A 724 12.12 -17.77 -21.26
CA TRP A 724 11.33 -17.85 -20.04
C TRP A 724 11.80 -16.75 -19.08
N GLY A 725 10.86 -15.92 -18.62
CA GLY A 725 11.09 -15.02 -17.49
C GLY A 725 10.81 -15.78 -16.20
N ILE A 726 11.80 -15.85 -15.30
CA ILE A 726 11.64 -16.46 -13.98
C ILE A 726 11.64 -15.34 -12.94
N ASP A 727 10.51 -15.16 -12.26
CA ASP A 727 10.39 -14.19 -11.18
C ASP A 727 11.32 -14.61 -10.02
N SER A 728 12.28 -13.75 -9.68
CA SER A 728 13.22 -13.97 -8.58
C SER A 728 12.58 -13.90 -7.19
N GLY A 729 11.30 -13.50 -7.12
CA GLY A 729 10.60 -13.15 -5.90
C GLY A 729 11.04 -11.80 -5.34
N ILE A 730 12.04 -11.14 -5.90
CA ILE A 730 12.52 -9.83 -5.45
C ILE A 730 11.79 -8.75 -6.24
N ARG A 731 11.05 -7.89 -5.53
CA ARG A 731 10.57 -6.65 -6.16
C ARG A 731 11.77 -5.73 -6.35
N HIS A 732 11.98 -5.22 -7.57
CA HIS A 732 12.88 -4.11 -7.82
C HIS A 732 12.38 -2.90 -7.04
N SER A 733 12.94 -2.66 -5.85
CA SER A 733 12.74 -1.44 -5.05
C SER A 733 13.79 -0.39 -5.37
N VAL A 734 14.24 -0.31 -6.62
CA VAL A 734 15.00 0.84 -7.09
C VAL A 734 14.02 2.01 -7.26
N GLY A 735 13.60 2.59 -6.14
CA GLY A 735 13.39 4.03 -6.13
C GLY A 735 14.65 4.63 -6.75
N GLY A 736 14.50 5.47 -7.77
CA GLY A 736 15.58 5.89 -8.66
C GLY A 736 16.83 6.51 -8.01
N THR A 737 16.92 6.58 -6.68
CA THR A 737 18.04 7.08 -5.88
C THR A 737 19.29 6.20 -5.95
N ASP A 738 19.18 4.88 -5.79
CA ASP A 738 20.37 3.98 -5.84
C ASP A 738 20.89 3.86 -7.27
N TYR A 739 19.97 3.73 -8.23
CA TYR A 739 20.28 3.75 -9.66
C TYR A 739 20.89 5.10 -10.08
N GLY A 740 20.33 6.20 -9.58
CA GLY A 740 20.84 7.55 -9.76
C GLY A 740 22.27 7.70 -9.23
N SER A 741 22.55 7.16 -8.03
CA SER A 741 23.88 7.21 -7.42
C SER A 741 24.92 6.47 -8.25
N VAL A 742 24.62 5.25 -8.70
CA VAL A 742 25.52 4.47 -9.57
C VAL A 742 25.75 5.19 -10.90
N ARG A 743 24.69 5.75 -11.48
CA ARG A 743 24.76 6.52 -12.74
C ARG A 743 25.61 7.78 -12.61
N VAL A 744 25.42 8.53 -11.51
CA VAL A 744 26.25 9.70 -11.19
C VAL A 744 27.71 9.29 -11.04
N GLY A 745 27.99 8.22 -10.29
CA GLY A 745 29.33 7.67 -10.13
C GLY A 745 29.99 7.30 -11.46
N ALA A 746 29.26 6.63 -12.36
CA ALA A 746 29.75 6.27 -13.69
C ALA A 746 30.07 7.51 -14.55
N PHE A 747 29.21 8.53 -14.54
CA PHE A 747 29.47 9.78 -15.29
C PHE A 747 30.61 10.60 -14.72
N MET A 748 30.75 10.64 -13.39
CA MET A 748 31.89 11.25 -12.72
C MET A 748 33.18 10.52 -13.10
N GLY A 749 33.19 9.19 -13.04
CA GLY A 749 34.31 8.35 -13.46
C GLY A 749 34.71 8.63 -14.91
N ARG A 750 33.75 8.66 -15.84
CA ARG A 750 34.01 9.04 -17.25
C ARG A 750 34.66 10.41 -17.36
N ARG A 751 34.12 11.42 -16.66
CA ARG A 751 34.66 12.79 -16.74
C ARG A 751 36.09 12.88 -16.21
N ILE A 752 36.41 12.12 -15.17
CA ILE A 752 37.75 11.99 -14.62
C ILE A 752 38.68 11.32 -15.63
N ILE A 753 38.28 10.18 -16.21
CA ILE A 753 39.07 9.46 -17.23
C ILE A 753 39.35 10.37 -18.43
N LYS A 754 38.31 11.01 -19.00
CA LYS A 754 38.45 11.94 -20.14
C LYS A 754 39.39 13.10 -19.83
N TYR A 755 39.27 13.68 -18.63
CA TYR A 755 40.16 14.77 -18.19
C TYR A 755 41.61 14.30 -18.04
N ILE A 756 41.85 13.17 -17.36
CA ILE A 756 43.20 12.60 -17.17
C ILE A 756 43.80 12.23 -18.54
N ALA A 757 43.06 11.53 -19.39
CA ALA A 757 43.51 11.16 -20.73
C ALA A 757 43.88 12.40 -21.55
N SER A 758 43.02 13.43 -21.59
CA SER A 758 43.31 14.70 -22.28
C SER A 758 44.54 15.41 -21.72
N THR A 759 44.74 15.36 -20.39
CA THR A 759 45.90 15.97 -19.72
C THR A 759 47.20 15.23 -20.05
N LEU A 760 47.18 13.89 -20.00
CA LEU A 760 48.32 13.04 -20.36
C LEU A 760 48.68 13.19 -21.84
N LEU A 761 47.69 13.23 -22.73
CA LEU A 761 47.88 13.47 -24.16
C LEU A 761 48.53 14.84 -24.41
N SER A 762 48.07 15.88 -23.71
CA SER A 762 48.64 17.24 -23.81
C SER A 762 50.08 17.29 -23.28
N GLN A 763 50.39 16.54 -22.21
CA GLN A 763 51.74 16.45 -21.65
C GLN A 763 52.69 15.68 -22.57
N SER A 764 52.25 14.55 -23.13
CA SER A 764 52.94 13.75 -24.14
C SER A 764 53.33 14.59 -25.37
N LEU A 765 52.38 15.38 -25.91
CA LEU A 765 52.61 16.24 -27.06
C LEU A 765 53.51 17.47 -26.77
N SER A 766 53.61 17.86 -25.50
CA SER A 766 54.46 18.99 -25.07
C SER A 766 55.93 18.59 -24.77
N ALA A 767 56.19 17.31 -24.56
CA ALA A 767 57.53 16.76 -24.32
C ALA A 767 58.25 16.46 -25.65
N ASN A 768 58.55 17.50 -26.43
CA ASN A 768 59.37 17.41 -27.65
C ASN A 768 60.85 17.12 -27.33
N GLY A 769 61.15 15.92 -26.82
CA GLY A 769 62.52 15.52 -26.51
C GLY A 769 62.78 14.05 -26.13
N MET A 770 61.81 13.13 -26.24
CA MET A 770 62.07 11.70 -26.04
C MET A 770 61.93 10.92 -27.36
N THR A 771 62.85 9.98 -27.55
CA THR A 771 62.98 9.13 -28.74
C THR A 771 61.83 8.11 -28.86
N PRO A 772 61.47 7.65 -30.07
CA PRO A 772 60.24 6.88 -30.35
C PRO A 772 60.18 5.44 -29.78
N GLU A 773 61.10 5.04 -28.91
CA GLU A 773 61.19 3.65 -28.42
C GLU A 773 60.55 3.41 -27.04
N ASP A 774 60.10 4.47 -26.33
CA ASP A 774 59.57 4.35 -24.95
C ASP A 774 58.07 4.65 -24.77
N VAL A 775 57.34 4.96 -25.86
CA VAL A 775 55.88 5.11 -25.80
C VAL A 775 55.27 4.09 -26.74
N GLU A 776 54.70 3.01 -26.19
CA GLU A 776 53.92 2.04 -26.97
C GLU A 776 52.88 2.82 -27.78
N GLU A 777 52.91 2.69 -29.11
CA GLU A 777 52.00 3.33 -30.07
C GLU A 777 50.54 3.08 -29.68
N ASP A 778 50.26 1.88 -29.15
CA ASP A 778 48.99 1.44 -28.56
C ASP A 778 48.52 2.31 -27.38
N GLY A 779 49.44 2.88 -26.59
CA GLY A 779 49.13 3.71 -25.43
C GLY A 779 48.67 5.13 -25.80
N VAL A 780 49.19 5.69 -26.90
CA VAL A 780 48.76 7.00 -27.42
C VAL A 780 47.40 6.85 -28.11
N GLU A 781 47.22 5.82 -28.94
CA GLU A 781 45.92 5.54 -29.57
C GLU A 781 44.83 5.28 -28.52
N LEU A 782 45.15 4.55 -27.44
CA LEU A 782 44.23 4.36 -26.33
C LEU A 782 43.87 5.69 -25.66
N LEU A 783 44.86 6.54 -25.36
CA LEU A 783 44.63 7.87 -24.75
C LEU A 783 43.83 8.79 -25.67
N GLU A 784 44.05 8.76 -26.99
CA GLU A 784 43.25 9.48 -27.98
C GLU A 784 41.81 8.95 -27.98
N SER A 785 41.61 7.63 -27.97
CA SER A 785 40.28 7.02 -27.92
C SER A 785 39.51 7.36 -26.64
N GLU A 786 40.19 7.38 -25.49
CA GLU A 786 39.64 7.74 -24.17
C GLU A 786 39.38 9.25 -24.05
N ALA A 787 40.22 10.09 -24.67
CA ALA A 787 40.02 11.54 -24.76
C ALA A 787 38.89 11.92 -25.73
N LEU A 788 38.66 11.10 -26.77
CA LEU A 788 37.59 11.24 -27.77
C LEU A 788 36.31 10.46 -27.41
N LEU A 789 36.28 9.81 -26.25
CA LEU A 789 35.25 8.86 -25.87
C LEU A 789 33.87 9.53 -25.70
N ASP A 790 33.14 9.67 -26.81
CA ASP A 790 31.78 10.21 -26.89
C ASP A 790 30.71 9.12 -27.08
N TYR A 791 31.13 7.86 -27.24
CA TYR A 791 30.30 6.67 -27.50
C TYR A 791 29.21 6.39 -26.44
N LEU A 792 29.34 6.93 -25.22
CA LEU A 792 28.37 6.69 -24.16
C LEU A 792 27.29 7.78 -24.00
N CYS A 793 27.38 8.95 -24.65
CA CYS A 793 26.41 10.03 -24.41
C CYS A 793 26.36 11.11 -25.49
N ASN A 794 25.28 11.12 -26.29
CA ASN A 794 24.76 12.34 -26.94
C ASN A 794 23.95 13.22 -25.95
N LEU A 795 24.39 13.36 -24.69
CA LEU A 795 23.76 14.22 -23.69
C LEU A 795 24.77 15.20 -23.09
N SER A 796 24.34 16.46 -22.95
CA SER A 796 25.15 17.49 -22.30
C SER A 796 25.23 17.27 -20.77
N PRO A 797 26.38 17.57 -20.12
CA PRO A 797 26.58 17.43 -18.67
C PRO A 797 25.67 18.29 -17.77
N HIS A 798 24.78 19.12 -18.33
CA HIS A 798 23.95 20.07 -17.58
C HIS A 798 22.98 19.43 -16.58
N ARG A 799 22.72 18.12 -16.68
CA ARG A 799 21.84 17.39 -15.75
C ARG A 799 22.53 16.88 -14.46
N ALA A 800 23.86 16.89 -14.39
CA ALA A 800 24.60 16.42 -13.21
C ALA A 800 25.02 17.56 -12.26
N THR A 801 25.02 18.81 -12.72
CA THR A 801 25.54 19.96 -11.96
C THR A 801 24.56 20.51 -10.92
N SER A 802 23.25 20.21 -11.02
CA SER A 802 22.23 20.81 -10.14
C SER A 802 22.06 20.12 -8.78
N ILE A 803 22.64 18.92 -8.56
CA ILE A 803 22.43 18.15 -7.32
C ILE A 803 23.55 18.39 -6.28
N HIS A 804 24.71 18.92 -6.68
CA HIS A 804 25.86 19.14 -5.77
C HIS A 804 26.39 20.56 -5.66
N GLN A 805 25.79 21.56 -6.34
CA GLN A 805 26.23 22.96 -6.17
C GLN A 805 25.86 23.57 -4.81
N THR A 806 25.05 22.90 -3.98
CA THR A 806 24.65 23.41 -2.66
C THR A 806 25.47 22.87 -1.48
N SER A 807 26.42 21.94 -1.67
CA SER A 807 27.02 21.24 -0.52
C SER A 807 28.54 21.11 -0.46
N THR A 808 29.34 21.63 -1.40
CA THR A 808 30.80 21.61 -1.22
C THR A 808 31.47 22.84 -1.82
N GLY A 809 31.83 23.79 -0.94
CA GLY A 809 32.98 24.63 -1.17
C GLY A 809 34.24 23.77 -1.05
N ILE A 810 34.69 23.21 -2.17
CA ILE A 810 36.05 22.68 -2.31
C ILE A 810 36.58 23.25 -3.63
N ARG A 811 37.71 23.94 -3.52
CA ARG A 811 38.44 24.60 -4.60
C ARG A 811 38.96 23.63 -5.64
#